data_AF-A0A7S3TZQ6-F1
#
_entry.id   AF-A0A7S3TZQ6-F1
#
_cell.length_a   1.000
_cell.length_b   1.000
_cell.length_c   1.000
_cell.angle_alpha   90.00
_cell.angle_beta   90.00
_cell.angle_gamma   90.00
#
_symmetry.space_group_name_H-M   'P 1'
#
loop_
_entity.id
_entity.type
_entity.pdbx_description
1 polymer ?
#
loop_
_entity_poly.entity_id
_entity_poly.type
_entity_poly.pdbx_seq_one_letter_code
_entity_poly.pdbx_strand_id
1 'polypeptide(L)'
;RVLKAAPAAAPARKSTHLYVTSWQAATVPAAEDAKAALVMCASPPLAVASGSGAAAAAPSASIGAVVYAVGLGAGAKASDSLAGLAAAFDVARTHTITRSTPPMWMVSAGALAARSSGTGVSSHAGLMGLTRQARSEAPQSQLPIIDLDVLRPGMTELAAVSKLAGKLGLGYNGTPEPEMAFDGSSQRVPRLTEAAGSLGGPIKLYFDARGAVSNLRVVSQEEDDSEPVHGEVKLHVGAVGLNFRDVLNVLGVYPGDPGPPGGDCAVHISAMGTGIPHLKVGDAALGHGLAALASLSKSDARLMAAITDSLSFEQACTLPTTWCTVHMSLLAARPASGHDVLLHAGAGGVGLTSKEYCHFIGNRAMANVGRPYKHFYLHKMGLAGRTLSSRDGSAFALGASKLLGSGRLRFSLNSLSADFIACTFALLRQDGKLCEIGKRAVWSYERHAAALHSNFTMIALDSTIEQTPWWMCGVLKQLSARADAFVLHGLPMELFDLEKNVLAAFRTLQGGTNTGKVVVRIPKTAPTPPRGAHLLSGGTGGLGLVTGKWLGESGASSVVLAARGGKVAPADGEKLKKIANCGFSVVKCDAAELTDTARMVGAILAKGSTLAGVWHAAGVLSDGLLRAQNSSTIKRVFAPKVAGAWALQQAAATSPLDTYVLFSSIATLIGGGGQSNYAAANGMLDSLGACRRTRAMNATSVEWGPWAAVGMAADESINARIQASGIGLISLEQGTLAFQATLQPAVSGVMSLVVLTWSKFLSLLPEVPPLMANYASRKGAVAAGGPQGEVKEITLEMIQETLKSTTGSEVDPDAPLMESGLDSLGAVELRNQLQAVAGDGVSLPSTLVFDHPTARQLAAFFEADADAPVTEASGAPVSGARVASSVGADISGASAQLPDGCGALGQVWQPSSCGVDAVAEVPADRWSLPPAPRSDDVVARRSRHGAFLRSTDGFDCSYFGVSPAEASAMDPQQRLLLERGYGALHAAGLERASLNGSLTGVFIGISSYDFELVGGQTTTSRSVYHATGTSHSIASGRLSYILGMQGPAVSYDTACSAALTASHAATSALRLGECESGLVAGVSLMLLPDVSHSFAVAGMLSALGRSHTFDRRADGYARGEACCAWLLQGGATARRPVASALGSCVRQDGKSASL
;
A
#
# COMPACT_ATOMS: atom_id res chain seq x y z
N ARG A 1 -2.11 0.76 -34.62
CA ARG A 1 -3.40 1.33 -34.14
C ARG A 1 -3.89 0.41 -33.04
N VAL A 2 -3.54 0.74 -31.79
CA VAL A 2 -3.85 -0.09 -30.61
C VAL A 2 -5.00 0.59 -29.88
N LEU A 3 -6.03 -0.21 -29.58
CA LEU A 3 -7.24 0.12 -28.87
C LEU A 3 -6.92 0.89 -27.57
N LYS A 4 -7.36 2.15 -27.47
CA LYS A 4 -7.46 2.86 -26.19
C LYS A 4 -8.61 2.20 -25.41
N ALA A 5 -8.28 1.27 -24.53
CA ALA A 5 -9.25 0.78 -23.54
C ALA A 5 -9.58 1.96 -22.59
N ALA A 6 -10.86 2.27 -22.46
CA ALA A 6 -11.37 3.22 -21.48
C ALA A 6 -10.94 2.78 -20.06
N PRO A 7 -10.70 3.72 -19.13
CA PRO A 7 -10.43 3.36 -17.75
C PRO A 7 -11.69 2.70 -17.16
N ALA A 8 -11.64 1.39 -16.96
CA ALA A 8 -12.68 0.67 -16.23
C ALA A 8 -12.82 1.29 -14.83
N ALA A 9 -14.06 1.59 -14.44
CA ALA A 9 -14.38 2.00 -13.08
C ALA A 9 -13.76 1.01 -12.08
N ALA A 10 -13.16 1.53 -11.01
CA ALA A 10 -12.50 0.70 -10.01
C ALA A 10 -13.47 -0.36 -9.46
N PRO A 11 -13.18 -1.68 -9.58
CA PRO A 11 -14.04 -2.69 -9.00
C PRO A 11 -14.06 -2.48 -7.48
N ALA A 12 -15.26 -2.30 -6.93
CA ALA A 12 -15.46 -2.22 -5.49
C ALA A 12 -14.86 -3.49 -4.86
N ARG A 13 -13.92 -3.32 -3.92
CA ARG A 13 -13.21 -4.41 -3.25
C ARG A 13 -14.23 -5.33 -2.55
N LYS A 14 -14.54 -6.48 -3.13
CA LYS A 14 -15.23 -7.56 -2.41
C LYS A 14 -14.31 -8.03 -1.28
N SER A 15 -14.68 -7.71 -0.03
CA SER A 15 -13.96 -8.17 1.14
C SER A 15 -14.14 -9.68 1.28
N THR A 16 -13.05 -10.44 1.22
CA THR A 16 -13.06 -11.90 1.35
C THR A 16 -13.27 -12.36 2.79
N HIS A 17 -13.07 -11.46 3.76
CA HIS A 17 -13.19 -11.73 5.21
C HIS A 17 -12.29 -12.88 5.72
N LEU A 18 -11.27 -13.26 4.94
CA LEU A 18 -10.28 -14.26 5.30
C LEU A 18 -9.01 -13.59 5.85
N TYR A 19 -8.53 -14.12 6.97
CA TYR A 19 -7.36 -13.60 7.69
C TYR A 19 -6.40 -14.72 8.08
N VAL A 20 -5.14 -14.35 8.32
CA VAL A 20 -4.10 -15.21 8.89
C VAL A 20 -3.33 -14.45 9.96
N THR A 21 -2.76 -15.18 10.92
CA THR A 21 -1.83 -14.61 11.90
C THR A 21 -0.41 -14.67 11.36
N SER A 22 0.14 -13.50 11.03
CA SER A 22 1.53 -13.32 10.57
C SER A 22 2.46 -13.07 11.75
N TRP A 23 3.54 -13.85 11.84
CA TRP A 23 4.56 -13.74 12.91
C TRP A 23 5.74 -12.89 12.43
N GLN A 24 5.75 -11.62 12.85
CA GLN A 24 6.70 -10.60 12.41
C GLN A 24 7.87 -10.49 13.39
N ALA A 25 9.07 -10.21 12.86
CA ALA A 25 10.24 -9.96 13.71
C ALA A 25 10.08 -8.67 14.52
N ALA A 26 10.42 -8.71 15.81
CA ALA A 26 10.38 -7.55 16.69
C ALA A 26 11.69 -7.41 17.46
N THR A 27 12.14 -6.17 17.65
CA THR A 27 13.22 -5.82 18.58
C THR A 27 12.58 -5.17 19.80
N VAL A 28 12.28 -5.97 20.83
CA VAL A 28 11.85 -5.41 22.12
C VAL A 28 13.11 -5.10 22.94
N PRO A 29 13.27 -3.86 23.46
CA PRO A 29 14.44 -3.50 24.26
C PRO A 29 14.57 -4.42 25.48
N ALA A 30 15.80 -4.86 25.77
CA ALA A 30 16.07 -5.55 27.03
C ALA A 30 15.92 -4.55 28.19
N ALA A 31 15.22 -4.95 29.24
CA ALA A 31 15.08 -4.16 30.45
C ALA A 31 16.43 -4.04 31.17
N GLU A 32 16.98 -2.82 31.27
CA GLU A 32 18.23 -2.56 32.02
C GLU A 32 18.06 -2.78 33.54
N ASP A 33 16.82 -2.72 34.07
CA ASP A 33 16.46 -2.83 35.50
C ASP A 33 15.52 -4.01 35.85
N ALA A 34 15.72 -5.19 35.26
CA ALA A 34 14.82 -6.32 35.48
C ALA A 34 14.89 -6.92 36.90
N LYS A 35 13.77 -6.88 37.65
CA LYS A 35 13.59 -7.59 38.92
C LYS A 35 13.57 -9.11 38.73
N ALA A 36 13.95 -9.87 39.78
CA ALA A 36 13.97 -11.33 39.75
C ALA A 36 12.56 -11.92 39.47
N ALA A 37 12.51 -12.94 38.61
CA ALA A 37 11.27 -13.67 38.29
C ALA A 37 11.22 -15.02 39.05
N LEU A 38 10.05 -15.36 39.57
CA LEU A 38 9.80 -16.66 40.21
C LEU A 38 9.38 -17.68 39.15
N VAL A 39 10.07 -18.82 39.06
CA VAL A 39 9.75 -19.89 38.11
C VAL A 39 8.92 -20.98 38.79
N MET A 40 7.76 -21.30 38.23
CA MET A 40 6.87 -22.39 38.64
C MET A 40 6.73 -23.40 37.51
N CYS A 41 6.97 -24.69 37.79
CA CYS A 41 6.81 -25.76 36.82
C CYS A 41 5.80 -26.80 37.31
N ALA A 42 4.79 -27.11 36.51
CA ALA A 42 3.90 -28.23 36.78
C ALA A 42 4.58 -29.54 36.37
N SER A 43 5.08 -30.30 37.35
CA SER A 43 5.52 -31.69 37.11
C SER A 43 4.31 -32.61 37.12
N PRO A 44 4.20 -33.61 36.22
CA PRO A 44 3.22 -34.68 36.35
C PRO A 44 3.47 -35.45 37.66
N PRO A 45 2.46 -36.11 38.26
CA PRO A 45 2.67 -36.90 39.45
C PRO A 45 3.50 -38.14 39.07
N LEU A 46 4.82 -38.08 39.26
CA LEU A 46 5.58 -39.28 39.56
C LEU A 46 5.02 -39.85 40.86
N ALA A 47 4.77 -41.16 40.86
CA ALA A 47 4.18 -41.91 41.95
C ALA A 47 4.66 -41.43 43.32
N VAL A 48 3.71 -41.27 44.24
CA VAL A 48 3.90 -40.91 45.63
C VAL A 48 5.00 -41.78 46.25
N ALA A 49 6.20 -41.21 46.36
CA ALA A 49 7.15 -41.59 47.38
C ALA A 49 7.11 -40.46 48.42
N SER A 50 6.56 -40.81 49.58
CA SER A 50 6.56 -40.01 50.81
C SER A 50 7.89 -39.29 51.00
N GLY A 51 7.88 -37.97 50.87
CA GLY A 51 9.06 -37.13 51.05
C GLY A 51 8.66 -35.67 51.18
N SER A 52 8.35 -35.26 52.41
CA SER A 52 8.30 -33.85 52.81
C SER A 52 9.59 -33.13 52.39
N GLY A 53 9.49 -32.06 51.59
CA GLY A 53 10.61 -31.15 51.41
C GLY A 53 10.68 -30.42 50.06
N ALA A 54 9.91 -29.36 49.92
CA ALA A 54 10.36 -28.19 49.18
C ALA A 54 10.07 -26.98 50.06
N ALA A 55 11.04 -26.65 50.90
CA ALA A 55 10.98 -25.54 51.82
C ALA A 55 10.70 -24.23 51.06
N ALA A 56 9.69 -23.50 51.54
CA ALA A 56 9.48 -22.10 51.22
C ALA A 56 10.72 -21.30 51.66
N ALA A 57 11.65 -21.07 50.73
CA ALA A 57 12.62 -20.01 50.88
C ALA A 57 11.89 -18.69 50.65
N ALA A 58 11.68 -17.92 51.71
CA ALA A 58 11.16 -16.55 51.61
C ALA A 58 12.15 -15.71 50.76
N PRO A 59 11.73 -15.08 49.64
CA PRO A 59 12.61 -14.21 48.89
C PRO A 59 12.63 -12.83 49.56
N SER A 60 13.78 -12.43 50.08
CA SER A 60 14.04 -11.07 50.58
C SER A 60 14.22 -10.02 49.46
N ALA A 61 13.77 -10.32 48.24
CA ALA A 61 13.87 -9.45 47.06
C ALA A 61 12.47 -9.33 46.40
N SER A 62 12.08 -8.11 45.99
CA SER A 62 10.78 -7.89 45.35
C SER A 62 10.68 -8.66 44.02
N ILE A 63 9.81 -9.67 43.94
CA ILE A 63 9.56 -10.46 42.73
C ILE A 63 8.90 -9.56 41.67
N GLY A 64 9.47 -9.50 40.47
CA GLY A 64 8.97 -8.67 39.35
C GLY A 64 7.96 -9.36 38.43
N ALA A 65 7.98 -10.70 38.36
CA ALA A 65 7.08 -11.53 37.57
C ALA A 65 7.10 -12.99 38.02
N VAL A 66 6.07 -13.75 37.64
CA VAL A 66 6.01 -15.22 37.76
C VAL A 66 6.07 -15.83 36.36
N VAL A 67 6.80 -16.93 36.19
CA VAL A 67 6.86 -17.70 34.95
C VAL A 67 6.30 -19.09 35.23
N TYR A 68 5.19 -19.45 34.58
CA TYR A 68 4.53 -20.75 34.72
C TYR A 68 4.74 -21.61 33.47
N ALA A 69 5.39 -22.75 33.64
CA ALA A 69 5.58 -23.74 32.60
C ALA A 69 4.84 -25.04 32.92
N VAL A 70 4.08 -25.53 31.94
CA VAL A 70 3.58 -26.92 31.92
C VAL A 70 4.71 -27.78 31.33
N GLY A 71 4.98 -28.96 31.90
CA GLY A 71 6.15 -29.80 31.53
C GLY A 71 6.44 -29.82 30.02
N LEU A 72 7.57 -29.23 29.61
CA LEU A 72 7.96 -28.88 28.23
C LEU A 72 8.45 -30.06 27.38
N GLY A 73 8.29 -31.30 27.86
CA GLY A 73 8.71 -32.53 27.17
C GLY A 73 8.08 -32.71 25.80
N ALA A 74 8.93 -32.87 24.78
CA ALA A 74 8.49 -33.19 23.42
C ALA A 74 7.90 -34.61 23.35
N GLY A 75 6.67 -34.74 22.85
CA GLY A 75 6.07 -36.04 22.51
C GLY A 75 5.05 -36.62 23.52
N ALA A 76 4.55 -35.82 24.47
CA ALA A 76 3.46 -36.22 25.35
C ALA A 76 2.21 -36.63 24.53
N LYS A 77 1.59 -37.77 24.87
CA LYS A 77 0.37 -38.24 24.19
C LYS A 77 -0.76 -37.23 24.45
N ALA A 78 -1.77 -37.17 23.58
CA ALA A 78 -2.96 -36.33 23.80
C ALA A 78 -3.60 -36.57 25.19
N SER A 79 -3.47 -37.76 25.76
CA SER A 79 -3.89 -38.10 27.13
C SER A 79 -3.11 -37.38 28.24
N ASP A 80 -1.82 -37.12 28.02
CA ASP A 80 -0.93 -36.48 28.99
C ASP A 80 -1.12 -34.94 28.98
N SER A 81 -1.63 -34.41 27.86
CA SER A 81 -1.88 -32.98 27.67
C SER A 81 -3.04 -32.42 28.51
N LEU A 82 -4.07 -33.23 28.80
CA LEU A 82 -5.26 -32.76 29.50
C LEU A 82 -4.98 -32.44 30.97
N ALA A 83 -4.13 -33.21 31.64
CA ALA A 83 -3.78 -32.98 33.05
C ALA A 83 -2.95 -31.71 33.22
N GLY A 84 -1.92 -31.53 32.39
CA GLY A 84 -1.11 -30.31 32.37
C GLY A 84 -1.92 -29.08 31.99
N LEU A 85 -2.83 -29.20 31.02
CA LEU A 85 -3.71 -28.11 30.65
C LEU A 85 -4.75 -27.80 31.74
N ALA A 86 -5.34 -28.81 32.39
CA ALA A 86 -6.24 -28.59 33.52
C ALA A 86 -5.55 -27.84 34.67
N ALA A 87 -4.29 -28.17 34.96
CA ALA A 87 -3.49 -27.42 35.92
C ALA A 87 -3.28 -25.95 35.49
N ALA A 88 -3.03 -25.71 34.20
CA ALA A 88 -2.94 -24.35 33.66
C ALA A 88 -4.27 -23.58 33.78
N PHE A 89 -5.42 -24.25 33.61
CA PHE A 89 -6.74 -23.65 33.86
C PHE A 89 -6.88 -23.23 35.33
N ASP A 90 -6.47 -24.07 36.28
CA ASP A 90 -6.54 -23.75 37.71
C ASP A 90 -5.62 -22.58 38.09
N VAL A 91 -4.42 -22.54 37.52
CA VAL A 91 -3.46 -21.45 37.74
C VAL A 91 -3.99 -20.14 37.14
N ALA A 92 -4.41 -20.15 35.87
CA ALA A 92 -4.98 -18.98 35.23
C ALA A 92 -6.23 -18.49 35.97
N ARG A 93 -7.13 -19.39 36.35
CA ARG A 93 -8.33 -19.10 37.15
C ARG A 93 -7.97 -18.44 38.49
N THR A 94 -7.01 -19.00 39.20
CA THR A 94 -6.58 -18.46 40.50
C THR A 94 -5.96 -17.07 40.35
N HIS A 95 -5.08 -16.88 39.38
CA HIS A 95 -4.44 -15.59 39.10
C HIS A 95 -5.47 -14.51 38.69
N THR A 96 -6.40 -14.86 37.80
CA THR A 96 -7.47 -13.97 37.35
C THR A 96 -8.43 -13.58 38.49
N ILE A 97 -8.80 -14.53 39.36
CA ILE A 97 -9.73 -14.28 40.48
C ILE A 97 -9.06 -13.43 41.57
N THR A 98 -7.83 -13.76 41.94
CA THR A 98 -7.12 -13.09 43.05
C THR A 98 -6.58 -11.71 42.66
N ARG A 99 -6.53 -11.39 41.37
CA ARG A 99 -5.89 -10.16 40.83
C ARG A 99 -4.46 -9.99 41.35
N SER A 100 -3.76 -11.10 41.54
CA SER A 100 -2.43 -11.11 42.16
C SER A 100 -1.42 -10.38 41.27
N THR A 101 -0.71 -9.41 41.85
CA THR A 101 0.56 -8.91 41.32
C THR A 101 1.69 -9.80 41.87
N PRO A 102 2.74 -10.11 41.11
CA PRO A 102 3.16 -9.60 39.79
C PRO A 102 2.64 -10.41 38.57
N PRO A 103 2.81 -9.93 37.31
CA PRO A 103 2.36 -10.60 36.08
C PRO A 103 2.83 -12.05 35.95
N MET A 104 2.02 -12.89 35.31
CA MET A 104 2.30 -14.32 35.15
C MET A 104 2.46 -14.73 33.68
N TRP A 105 3.70 -15.00 33.29
CA TRP A 105 4.07 -15.49 31.97
C TRP A 105 3.77 -16.98 31.83
N MET A 106 2.83 -17.31 30.96
CA MET A 106 2.58 -18.70 30.56
C MET A 106 3.62 -19.10 29.50
N VAL A 107 4.20 -20.28 29.64
CA VAL A 107 5.22 -20.78 28.71
C VAL A 107 4.67 -21.98 27.92
N SER A 108 4.75 -21.90 26.60
CA SER A 108 4.53 -23.03 25.69
C SER A 108 5.83 -23.39 24.96
N ALA A 109 5.86 -24.57 24.35
CA ALA A 109 7.00 -25.01 23.53
C ALA A 109 6.52 -25.53 22.18
N GLY A 110 7.00 -24.91 21.11
CA GLY A 110 6.70 -25.29 19.72
C GLY A 110 5.21 -25.28 19.37
N ALA A 111 4.41 -24.54 20.13
CA ALA A 111 2.96 -24.59 20.05
C ALA A 111 2.41 -23.60 19.02
N LEU A 112 3.14 -22.51 18.76
CA LEU A 112 2.71 -21.43 17.89
C LEU A 112 3.30 -21.58 16.49
N ALA A 113 2.55 -21.20 15.46
CA ALA A 113 2.94 -21.25 14.06
C ALA A 113 4.03 -20.22 13.66
N ALA A 114 4.82 -19.74 14.63
CA ALA A 114 5.85 -18.72 14.43
C ALA A 114 7.07 -19.22 13.65
N ARG A 115 7.17 -20.52 13.37
CA ARG A 115 8.36 -21.17 12.81
C ARG A 115 8.16 -21.69 11.39
N SER A 116 9.25 -21.65 10.63
CA SER A 116 9.37 -22.34 9.34
C SER A 116 9.95 -23.75 9.48
N SER A 117 10.58 -24.10 10.61
CA SER A 117 11.23 -25.40 10.81
C SER A 117 10.66 -26.17 12.02
N GLY A 118 10.30 -27.43 11.75
CA GLY A 118 10.04 -28.53 12.68
C GLY A 118 9.51 -28.22 14.07
N THR A 119 8.20 -28.43 14.27
CA THR A 119 7.64 -28.66 15.62
C THR A 119 6.77 -29.92 15.63
N GLY A 120 6.74 -30.60 16.78
CA GLY A 120 5.72 -31.62 17.08
C GLY A 120 4.40 -30.94 17.47
N VAL A 121 3.31 -31.69 17.38
CA VAL A 121 2.03 -31.24 17.97
C VAL A 121 2.27 -31.05 19.46
N SER A 122 2.12 -29.81 19.93
CA SER A 122 2.41 -29.44 21.31
C SER A 122 1.18 -29.65 22.18
N SER A 123 1.34 -30.33 23.32
CA SER A 123 0.34 -30.42 24.39
C SER A 123 -0.07 -29.05 24.94
N HIS A 124 0.70 -28.01 24.66
CA HIS A 124 0.57 -26.67 25.24
C HIS A 124 -0.12 -25.66 24.33
N ALA A 125 -0.53 -26.05 23.13
CA ALA A 125 -1.16 -25.15 22.17
C ALA A 125 -2.48 -24.55 22.67
N GLY A 126 -3.20 -25.26 23.54
CA GLY A 126 -4.39 -24.72 24.19
C GLY A 126 -4.13 -23.52 25.11
N LEU A 127 -2.88 -23.29 25.56
CA LEU A 127 -2.55 -22.16 26.43
C LEU A 127 -2.77 -20.80 25.75
N MET A 128 -2.57 -20.71 24.44
CA MET A 128 -2.81 -19.46 23.71
C MET A 128 -4.29 -19.07 23.76
N GLY A 129 -5.18 -20.02 23.44
CA GLY A 129 -6.63 -19.81 23.51
C GLY A 129 -7.10 -19.51 24.95
N LEU A 130 -6.56 -20.23 25.94
CA LEU A 130 -6.85 -19.98 27.36
C LEU A 130 -6.44 -18.57 27.79
N THR A 131 -5.21 -18.16 27.51
CA THR A 131 -4.68 -16.86 27.97
C THR A 131 -5.36 -15.69 27.27
N ARG A 132 -5.65 -15.79 25.96
CA ARG A 132 -6.47 -14.80 25.24
C ARG A 132 -7.85 -14.63 25.88
N GLN A 133 -8.50 -15.74 26.24
CA GLN A 133 -9.79 -15.72 26.91
C GLN A 133 -9.72 -15.14 28.32
N ALA A 134 -8.72 -15.50 29.11
CA ALA A 134 -8.51 -14.94 30.44
C ALA A 134 -8.29 -13.42 30.39
N ARG A 135 -7.51 -12.93 29.41
CA ARG A 135 -7.31 -11.49 29.19
C ARG A 135 -8.58 -10.79 28.68
N SER A 136 -9.42 -11.47 27.90
CA SER A 136 -10.71 -10.93 27.47
C SER A 136 -11.72 -10.82 28.62
N GLU A 137 -11.82 -11.84 29.47
CA GLU A 137 -12.70 -11.83 30.65
C GLU A 137 -12.22 -10.90 31.77
N ALA A 138 -10.89 -10.75 31.91
CA ALA A 138 -10.26 -9.92 32.92
C ALA A 138 -9.00 -9.24 32.35
N PRO A 139 -9.12 -8.07 31.70
CA PRO A 139 -7.99 -7.35 31.11
C PRO A 139 -6.86 -7.04 32.09
N GLN A 140 -7.21 -6.84 33.37
CA GLN A 140 -6.26 -6.61 34.47
C GLN A 140 -5.46 -7.84 34.89
N SER A 141 -5.77 -9.04 34.38
CA SER A 141 -5.16 -10.29 34.83
C SER A 141 -3.70 -10.47 34.44
N GLN A 142 -3.12 -9.62 33.57
CA GLN A 142 -1.71 -9.66 33.18
C GLN A 142 -1.14 -11.09 32.98
N LEU A 143 -1.82 -11.87 32.13
CA LEU A 143 -1.45 -13.24 31.74
C LEU A 143 -0.85 -13.29 30.33
N PRO A 144 0.38 -12.83 30.10
CA PRO A 144 1.03 -12.94 28.80
C PRO A 144 1.55 -14.37 28.54
N ILE A 145 1.89 -14.67 27.28
CA ILE A 145 2.37 -15.99 26.86
C ILE A 145 3.62 -15.88 25.98
N ILE A 146 4.58 -16.79 26.21
CA ILE A 146 5.80 -16.95 25.40
C ILE A 146 5.88 -18.39 24.88
N ASP A 147 6.09 -18.55 23.58
CA ASP A 147 6.40 -19.84 22.96
C ASP A 147 7.90 -19.99 22.69
N LEU A 148 8.47 -21.07 23.22
CA LEU A 148 9.90 -21.35 23.17
C LEU A 148 10.28 -22.39 22.14
N ASP A 149 11.47 -22.21 21.55
CA ASP A 149 12.10 -23.26 20.79
C ASP A 149 12.35 -24.49 21.67
N VAL A 150 11.99 -25.66 21.16
CA VAL A 150 12.06 -26.90 21.95
C VAL A 150 13.50 -27.05 22.41
N LEU A 151 13.67 -27.48 23.66
CA LEU A 151 14.96 -27.73 24.30
C LEU A 151 15.91 -28.36 23.29
N ARG A 152 17.02 -27.67 23.00
CA ARG A 152 18.15 -28.30 22.32
C ARG A 152 18.43 -29.62 23.04
N PRO A 153 18.70 -30.73 22.32
CA PRO A 153 19.05 -31.99 22.95
C PRO A 153 20.09 -31.75 24.06
N GLY A 154 19.74 -32.10 25.31
CA GLY A 154 20.61 -31.91 26.49
C GLY A 154 20.31 -30.68 27.38
N MET A 155 19.39 -29.78 27.03
CA MET A 155 18.92 -28.75 27.97
C MET A 155 17.75 -29.25 28.83
N THR A 156 17.79 -29.01 30.15
CA THR A 156 16.65 -29.27 31.04
C THR A 156 15.60 -28.16 30.94
N GLU A 157 14.33 -28.49 31.16
CA GLU A 157 13.19 -27.54 31.13
C GLU A 157 13.44 -26.32 32.02
N LEU A 158 13.89 -26.58 33.25
CA LEU A 158 14.21 -25.54 34.23
C LEU A 158 15.36 -24.65 33.75
N ALA A 159 16.41 -25.20 33.14
CA ALA A 159 17.53 -24.41 32.63
C ALA A 159 17.12 -23.50 31.46
N ALA A 160 16.20 -23.94 30.60
CA ALA A 160 15.68 -23.11 29.51
C ALA A 160 14.83 -21.96 30.02
N VAL A 161 13.91 -22.23 30.95
CA VAL A 161 13.03 -21.23 31.55
C VAL A 161 13.83 -20.24 32.41
N SER A 162 14.80 -20.71 33.20
CA SER A 162 15.68 -19.83 33.98
C SER A 162 16.58 -18.95 33.12
N LYS A 163 17.15 -19.50 32.03
CA LYS A 163 17.95 -18.71 31.08
C LYS A 163 17.10 -17.68 30.33
N LEU A 164 15.84 -18.01 30.05
CA LEU A 164 14.87 -17.09 29.45
C LEU A 164 14.53 -15.94 30.42
N ALA A 165 14.23 -16.26 31.68
CA ALA A 165 13.97 -15.25 32.70
C ALA A 165 15.15 -14.28 32.87
N GLY A 166 16.39 -14.78 32.81
CA GLY A 166 17.60 -13.97 32.86
C GLY A 166 17.89 -13.17 31.57
N LYS A 167 17.62 -13.73 30.37
CA LYS A 167 17.88 -13.06 29.08
C LYS A 167 16.84 -12.02 28.70
N LEU A 168 15.58 -12.23 29.06
CA LEU A 168 14.48 -11.35 28.67
C LEU A 168 14.27 -10.20 29.65
N GLY A 169 14.94 -10.21 30.81
CA GLY A 169 14.71 -9.22 31.83
C GLY A 169 13.23 -9.12 32.18
N LEU A 170 12.59 -10.26 32.48
CA LEU A 170 11.13 -10.41 32.65
C LEU A 170 10.53 -9.62 33.84
N GLY A 171 11.14 -8.52 34.30
CA GLY A 171 10.37 -7.42 34.85
C GLY A 171 9.41 -6.97 33.75
N TYR A 172 8.11 -7.02 33.99
CA TYR A 172 7.15 -6.47 33.04
C TYR A 172 7.34 -4.96 32.99
N ASN A 173 8.21 -4.50 32.09
CA ASN A 173 8.58 -3.09 31.91
C ASN A 173 7.54 -2.32 31.10
N GLY A 174 6.28 -2.75 31.10
CA GLY A 174 5.24 -2.14 30.28
C GLY A 174 5.41 -2.39 28.78
N THR A 175 6.07 -3.48 28.37
CA THR A 175 6.09 -3.88 26.96
C THR A 175 4.64 -4.17 26.51
N PRO A 176 4.14 -3.54 25.43
CA PRO A 176 2.75 -3.65 25.02
C PRO A 176 2.38 -5.02 24.43
N GLU A 177 3.33 -5.95 24.26
CA GLU A 177 3.11 -7.24 23.60
C GLU A 177 2.76 -8.37 24.59
N PRO A 178 1.51 -8.84 24.63
CA PRO A 178 1.09 -9.94 25.51
C PRO A 178 1.43 -11.34 24.97
N GLU A 179 1.90 -11.43 23.72
CA GLU A 179 2.10 -12.69 23.00
C GLU A 179 3.43 -12.65 22.22
N MET A 180 4.32 -13.61 22.48
CA MET A 180 5.64 -13.65 21.86
C MET A 180 6.07 -15.08 21.53
N ALA A 181 6.91 -15.23 20.51
CA ALA A 181 7.57 -16.49 20.18
C ALA A 181 9.06 -16.27 19.90
N PHE A 182 9.88 -17.26 20.23
CA PHE A 182 11.32 -17.25 19.95
C PHE A 182 11.69 -18.29 18.88
N ASP A 183 12.45 -17.82 17.89
CA ASP A 183 13.05 -18.60 16.80
C ASP A 183 14.58 -18.44 16.91
N GLY A 184 15.21 -19.35 17.64
CA GLY A 184 16.62 -19.21 18.03
C GLY A 184 16.88 -17.98 18.91
N SER A 185 17.51 -16.94 18.36
CA SER A 185 17.76 -15.65 19.03
C SER A 185 16.79 -14.54 18.58
N SER A 186 15.96 -14.80 17.58
CA SER A 186 15.06 -13.80 17.01
C SER A 186 13.69 -13.87 17.68
N GLN A 187 13.19 -12.72 18.11
CA GLN A 187 11.87 -12.57 18.70
C GLN A 187 10.83 -12.29 17.62
N ARG A 188 9.66 -12.91 17.75
CA ARG A 188 8.52 -12.71 16.85
C ARG A 188 7.23 -12.40 17.62
N VAL A 189 6.40 -11.54 17.04
CA VAL A 189 5.09 -11.13 17.57
C VAL A 189 3.99 -11.39 16.54
N PRO A 190 2.76 -11.75 16.97
CA PRO A 190 1.67 -12.05 16.06
C PRO A 190 0.96 -10.77 15.61
N ARG A 191 0.58 -10.73 14.33
CA ARG A 191 -0.25 -9.68 13.72
C ARG A 191 -1.29 -10.30 12.79
N LEU A 192 -2.53 -9.87 12.90
CA LEU A 192 -3.60 -10.24 12.01
C LEU A 192 -3.43 -9.50 10.68
N THR A 193 -3.49 -10.25 9.60
CA THR A 193 -3.40 -9.74 8.22
C THR A 193 -4.47 -10.40 7.37
N GLU A 194 -4.94 -9.72 6.32
CA GLU A 194 -5.79 -10.37 5.31
C GLU A 194 -5.03 -11.54 4.70
N ALA A 195 -5.73 -12.65 4.47
CA ALA A 195 -5.19 -13.83 3.83
C ALA A 195 -5.07 -13.57 2.32
N ALA A 196 -4.03 -12.84 1.91
CA ALA A 196 -3.66 -12.76 0.51
C ALA A 196 -3.38 -14.19 0.01
N GLY A 197 -4.14 -14.67 -0.98
CA GLY A 197 -3.95 -15.99 -1.59
C GLY A 197 -4.75 -17.15 -1.00
N SER A 198 -5.61 -16.96 0.03
CA SER A 198 -6.41 -18.10 0.52
C SER A 198 -7.42 -18.57 -0.52
N LEU A 199 -8.07 -17.70 -1.28
CA LEU A 199 -9.10 -18.13 -2.25
C LEU A 199 -8.57 -18.84 -3.51
N GLY A 200 -7.25 -18.89 -3.72
CA GLY A 200 -6.65 -19.52 -4.91
C GLY A 200 -7.03 -18.87 -6.24
N GLY A 201 -7.79 -17.77 -6.23
CA GLY A 201 -8.12 -17.01 -7.42
C GLY A 201 -6.93 -16.18 -7.93
N PRO A 202 -7.00 -15.71 -9.18
CA PRO A 202 -5.94 -14.90 -9.74
C PRO A 202 -5.73 -13.59 -8.98
N ILE A 203 -4.47 -13.17 -8.86
CA ILE A 203 -4.06 -11.95 -8.16
C ILE A 203 -3.21 -11.07 -9.07
N LYS A 204 -3.15 -9.76 -8.79
CA LYS A 204 -2.30 -8.82 -9.50
C LYS A 204 -1.70 -7.76 -8.59
N LEU A 205 -0.56 -7.22 -9.00
CA LEU A 205 0.02 -6.02 -8.41
C LEU A 205 -0.72 -4.77 -8.92
N TYR A 206 -1.08 -3.86 -8.02
CA TYR A 206 -1.84 -2.66 -8.33
C TYR A 206 -1.34 -1.45 -7.52
N PHE A 207 -1.49 -0.25 -8.08
CA PHE A 207 -1.25 1.04 -7.40
C PHE A 207 -2.14 2.13 -8.01
N ASP A 208 -2.65 3.05 -7.19
CA ASP A 208 -3.55 4.15 -7.66
C ASP A 208 -2.79 5.26 -8.38
N ALA A 209 -1.55 5.53 -7.95
CA ALA A 209 -0.70 6.56 -8.51
C ALA A 209 0.78 6.21 -8.34
N ARG A 210 1.60 6.65 -9.29
CA ARG A 210 3.06 6.60 -9.22
C ARG A 210 3.57 7.57 -8.12
N GLY A 211 4.76 7.32 -7.59
CA GLY A 211 5.46 8.26 -6.68
C GLY A 211 6.15 7.58 -5.50
N ALA A 212 5.65 6.45 -5.02
CA ALA A 212 6.27 5.71 -3.93
C ALA A 212 6.06 4.19 -4.05
N VAL A 213 7.09 3.41 -3.69
CA VAL A 213 7.00 1.93 -3.64
C VAL A 213 5.93 1.47 -2.65
N SER A 214 5.65 2.24 -1.60
CA SER A 214 4.58 1.97 -0.63
C SER A 214 3.17 2.01 -1.22
N ASN A 215 2.98 2.57 -2.41
CA ASN A 215 1.68 2.62 -3.08
C ASN A 215 1.29 1.27 -3.71
N LEU A 216 2.25 0.35 -3.86
CA LEU A 216 2.03 -0.98 -4.42
C LEU A 216 1.26 -1.86 -3.42
N ARG A 217 0.24 -2.56 -3.92
CA ARG A 217 -0.53 -3.56 -3.18
C ARG A 217 -0.93 -4.72 -4.07
N VAL A 218 -1.12 -5.89 -3.48
CA VAL A 218 -1.67 -7.07 -4.17
C VAL A 218 -3.19 -7.02 -4.05
N VAL A 219 -3.89 -7.22 -5.16
CA VAL A 219 -5.35 -7.25 -5.23
C VAL A 219 -5.82 -8.50 -5.98
N SER A 220 -7.08 -8.89 -5.78
CA SER A 220 -7.71 -9.91 -6.62
C SER A 220 -7.74 -9.47 -8.07
N GLN A 221 -7.61 -10.43 -8.98
CA GLN A 221 -7.78 -10.27 -10.41
C GLN A 221 -9.07 -10.99 -10.82
N GLU A 222 -9.79 -10.43 -11.77
CA GLU A 222 -10.92 -11.10 -12.42
C GLU A 222 -10.40 -11.88 -13.63
N GLU A 223 -11.00 -13.03 -13.90
CA GLU A 223 -10.69 -13.79 -15.11
C GLU A 223 -11.27 -13.05 -16.32
N ASP A 224 -10.44 -12.86 -17.33
CA ASP A 224 -10.87 -12.32 -18.61
C ASP A 224 -11.26 -13.49 -19.50
N ASP A 225 -12.57 -13.73 -19.62
CA ASP A 225 -13.15 -14.83 -20.40
C ASP A 225 -13.26 -14.51 -21.91
N SER A 226 -12.76 -13.36 -22.38
CA SER A 226 -12.79 -13.02 -23.80
C SER A 226 -12.00 -14.02 -24.66
N GLU A 227 -12.36 -14.19 -25.93
CA GLU A 227 -11.50 -14.96 -26.84
C GLU A 227 -10.27 -14.14 -27.25
N PRO A 228 -9.06 -14.74 -27.25
CA PRO A 228 -7.84 -14.05 -27.69
C PRO A 228 -7.93 -13.67 -29.17
N VAL A 229 -7.57 -12.43 -29.49
CA VAL A 229 -7.60 -11.89 -30.86
C VAL A 229 -6.40 -12.34 -31.70
N HIS A 230 -6.43 -12.09 -33.02
CA HIS A 230 -5.34 -12.44 -33.93
C HIS A 230 -3.96 -11.94 -33.43
N GLY A 231 -2.99 -12.86 -33.31
CA GLY A 231 -1.64 -12.57 -32.83
C GLY A 231 -1.49 -12.41 -31.30
N GLU A 232 -2.57 -12.52 -30.52
CA GLU A 232 -2.56 -12.43 -29.06
C GLU A 232 -2.49 -13.81 -28.39
N VAL A 233 -1.77 -13.91 -27.27
CA VAL A 233 -1.74 -15.07 -26.39
C VAL A 233 -2.17 -14.69 -24.97
N LYS A 234 -2.97 -15.56 -24.34
CA LYS A 234 -3.28 -15.49 -22.90
C LYS A 234 -2.30 -16.34 -22.12
N LEU A 235 -1.91 -15.84 -20.95
CA LEU A 235 -0.77 -16.30 -20.19
C LEU A 235 -1.19 -16.63 -18.76
N HIS A 236 -0.79 -17.80 -18.27
CA HIS A 236 -0.69 -18.08 -16.84
C HIS A 236 0.74 -17.80 -16.41
N VAL A 237 0.95 -16.72 -15.68
CA VAL A 237 2.29 -16.29 -15.28
C VAL A 237 2.77 -17.11 -14.09
N GLY A 238 4.00 -17.61 -14.14
CA GLY A 238 4.60 -18.28 -13.00
C GLY A 238 5.77 -17.54 -12.37
N ALA A 239 6.53 -16.75 -13.15
CA ALA A 239 7.58 -15.88 -12.60
C ALA A 239 7.79 -14.62 -13.44
N VAL A 240 8.20 -13.54 -12.78
CA VAL A 240 8.51 -12.25 -13.39
C VAL A 240 9.89 -11.76 -12.96
N GLY A 241 10.73 -11.37 -13.92
CA GLY A 241 12.02 -10.74 -13.67
C GLY A 241 11.90 -9.22 -13.62
N LEU A 242 12.16 -8.63 -12.46
CA LEU A 242 12.17 -7.17 -12.32
C LEU A 242 13.39 -6.55 -13.01
N ASN A 243 13.17 -5.39 -13.63
CA ASN A 243 14.14 -4.53 -14.28
C ASN A 243 14.19 -3.18 -13.59
N PHE A 244 15.31 -2.46 -13.70
CA PHE A 244 15.42 -1.12 -13.11
C PHE A 244 14.37 -0.14 -13.65
N ARG A 245 13.90 -0.37 -14.90
CA ARG A 245 12.72 0.29 -15.50
C ARG A 245 11.48 0.21 -14.60
N ASP A 246 11.23 -0.91 -13.96
CA ASP A 246 10.04 -1.12 -13.13
C ASP A 246 10.07 -0.25 -11.86
N VAL A 247 11.26 -0.05 -11.28
CA VAL A 247 11.44 0.86 -10.15
C VAL A 247 11.22 2.31 -10.58
N LEU A 248 11.79 2.73 -11.72
CA LEU A 248 11.59 4.09 -12.25
C LEU A 248 10.12 4.34 -12.61
N ASN A 249 9.43 3.34 -13.13
CA ASN A 249 7.99 3.38 -13.44
C ASN A 249 7.17 3.65 -12.18
N VAL A 250 7.34 2.82 -11.13
CA VAL A 250 6.58 2.97 -9.88
C VAL A 250 6.87 4.31 -9.19
N LEU A 251 8.11 4.80 -9.27
CA LEU A 251 8.50 6.10 -8.69
C LEU A 251 8.08 7.32 -9.54
N GLY A 252 7.54 7.12 -10.74
CA GLY A 252 7.13 8.24 -11.61
C GLY A 252 8.29 9.03 -12.20
N VAL A 253 9.46 8.41 -12.33
CA VAL A 253 10.70 9.06 -12.82
C VAL A 253 11.24 8.43 -14.12
N TYR A 254 10.45 7.58 -14.76
CA TYR A 254 10.78 7.05 -16.09
C TYR A 254 10.40 8.07 -17.17
N PRO A 255 11.24 8.32 -18.20
CA PRO A 255 10.89 9.22 -19.30
C PRO A 255 9.74 8.65 -20.15
N GLY A 256 8.65 9.43 -20.31
CA GLY A 256 7.45 8.98 -21.01
C GLY A 256 6.61 7.98 -20.21
N ASP A 257 5.65 7.32 -20.86
CA ASP A 257 4.85 6.27 -20.23
C ASP A 257 5.43 4.87 -20.50
N PRO A 258 6.06 4.21 -19.53
CA PRO A 258 6.55 2.84 -19.70
C PRO A 258 5.43 1.78 -19.67
N GLY A 259 4.17 2.16 -19.50
CA GLY A 259 3.08 1.21 -19.27
C GLY A 259 3.20 0.54 -17.89
N PRO A 260 2.60 -0.65 -17.69
CA PRO A 260 2.64 -1.37 -16.41
C PRO A 260 4.01 -2.01 -16.13
N PRO A 261 4.43 -2.13 -14.86
CA PRO A 261 5.71 -2.75 -14.49
C PRO A 261 5.69 -4.29 -14.65
N GLY A 262 6.89 -4.87 -14.78
CA GLY A 262 7.10 -6.31 -14.78
C GLY A 262 6.94 -6.97 -16.14
N GLY A 263 7.73 -6.52 -17.11
CA GLY A 263 7.67 -7.03 -18.49
C GLY A 263 8.26 -8.43 -18.68
N ASP A 264 9.43 -8.73 -18.11
CA ASP A 264 10.08 -10.04 -18.33
C ASP A 264 9.33 -11.14 -17.57
N CYS A 265 8.81 -12.13 -18.26
CA CYS A 265 8.07 -13.21 -17.60
C CYS A 265 8.37 -14.60 -18.18
N ALA A 266 8.08 -15.61 -17.37
CA ALA A 266 7.99 -17.01 -17.74
C ALA A 266 6.57 -17.51 -17.40
N VAL A 267 5.95 -18.18 -18.37
CA VAL A 267 4.50 -18.38 -18.42
C VAL A 267 4.14 -19.75 -18.99
N HIS A 268 2.92 -20.21 -18.72
CA HIS A 268 2.24 -21.19 -19.55
C HIS A 268 1.27 -20.48 -20.50
N ILE A 269 1.18 -20.95 -21.75
CA ILE A 269 0.18 -20.47 -22.70
C ILE A 269 -1.18 -21.09 -22.37
N SER A 270 -2.16 -20.27 -21.97
CA SER A 270 -3.50 -20.77 -21.59
C SER A 270 -4.51 -20.74 -22.73
N ALA A 271 -4.43 -19.73 -23.59
CA ALA A 271 -5.23 -19.63 -24.81
C ALA A 271 -4.48 -18.83 -25.89
N MET A 272 -4.87 -18.98 -27.15
CA MET A 272 -4.22 -18.33 -28.29
C MET A 272 -5.21 -17.91 -29.35
N GLY A 273 -5.00 -16.74 -29.95
CA GLY A 273 -5.73 -16.31 -31.14
C GLY A 273 -5.16 -16.93 -32.42
N THR A 274 -5.65 -16.46 -33.57
CA THR A 274 -5.20 -16.94 -34.89
C THR A 274 -3.86 -16.33 -35.30
N GLY A 275 -3.16 -16.93 -36.27
CA GLY A 275 -1.93 -16.36 -36.87
C GLY A 275 -0.62 -16.59 -36.11
N ILE A 276 -0.57 -17.57 -35.21
CA ILE A 276 0.59 -17.83 -34.34
C ILE A 276 1.15 -19.23 -34.63
N PRO A 277 2.14 -19.37 -35.53
CA PRO A 277 2.61 -20.69 -35.97
C PRO A 277 3.66 -21.32 -35.04
N HIS A 278 4.24 -20.58 -34.09
CA HIS A 278 5.41 -21.01 -33.30
C HIS A 278 5.14 -21.30 -31.82
N LEU A 279 3.89 -21.25 -31.37
CA LEU A 279 3.46 -21.54 -29.99
C LEU A 279 2.23 -22.46 -30.00
N LYS A 280 1.99 -23.16 -28.89
CA LYS A 280 0.80 -23.98 -28.65
C LYS A 280 0.26 -23.75 -27.23
N VAL A 281 -1.05 -23.97 -27.05
CA VAL A 281 -1.67 -23.99 -25.73
C VAL A 281 -1.03 -25.09 -24.88
N GLY A 282 -0.65 -24.76 -23.64
CA GLY A 282 0.07 -25.63 -22.72
C GLY A 282 1.60 -25.44 -22.74
N ASP A 283 2.16 -24.81 -23.77
CA ASP A 283 3.61 -24.55 -23.85
C ASP A 283 4.07 -23.72 -22.66
N ALA A 284 5.20 -24.10 -22.08
CA ALA A 284 6.01 -23.19 -21.27
C ALA A 284 6.71 -22.19 -22.19
N ALA A 285 6.72 -20.91 -21.85
CA ALA A 285 7.32 -19.86 -22.67
C ALA A 285 8.03 -18.79 -21.82
N LEU A 286 9.00 -18.12 -22.41
CA LEU A 286 9.63 -16.89 -21.88
C LEU A 286 9.41 -15.72 -22.84
N GLY A 287 9.40 -14.50 -22.30
CA GLY A 287 9.25 -13.30 -23.11
C GLY A 287 8.81 -12.07 -22.34
N HIS A 288 8.04 -11.21 -23.02
CA HIS A 288 7.52 -9.96 -22.48
C HIS A 288 6.00 -9.98 -22.34
N GLY A 289 5.49 -10.05 -21.11
CA GLY A 289 4.06 -9.99 -20.82
C GLY A 289 3.55 -8.56 -20.58
N LEU A 290 2.29 -8.31 -20.89
CA LEU A 290 1.61 -7.06 -20.53
C LEU A 290 1.12 -7.15 -19.07
N ALA A 291 1.61 -6.23 -18.22
CA ALA A 291 1.27 -6.22 -16.79
C ALA A 291 1.50 -7.58 -16.10
N ALA A 292 2.65 -8.23 -16.37
CA ALA A 292 2.85 -9.63 -16.00
C ALA A 292 3.04 -9.89 -14.49
N LEU A 293 3.11 -8.85 -13.64
CA LEU A 293 3.03 -8.99 -12.18
C LEU A 293 1.60 -9.34 -11.72
N ALA A 294 1.05 -10.40 -12.29
CA ALA A 294 -0.29 -10.90 -12.13
C ALA A 294 -0.34 -12.40 -12.44
N SER A 295 -1.34 -13.12 -11.91
CA SER A 295 -1.56 -14.53 -12.20
C SER A 295 -1.94 -14.77 -13.66
N LEU A 296 -2.80 -13.91 -14.19
CA LEU A 296 -3.25 -13.94 -15.58
C LEU A 296 -2.73 -12.70 -16.30
N SER A 297 -2.22 -12.89 -17.51
CA SER A 297 -1.69 -11.82 -18.35
C SER A 297 -1.96 -12.15 -19.81
N LYS A 298 -1.59 -11.24 -20.70
CA LYS A 298 -1.61 -11.44 -22.14
C LYS A 298 -0.39 -10.83 -22.79
N SER A 299 -0.09 -11.26 -24.01
CA SER A 299 0.99 -10.67 -24.80
C SER A 299 0.74 -10.83 -26.30
N ASP A 300 1.48 -10.06 -27.09
CA ASP A 300 1.68 -10.32 -28.50
C ASP A 300 2.56 -11.57 -28.65
N ALA A 301 2.10 -12.54 -29.44
CA ALA A 301 2.79 -13.81 -29.62
C ALA A 301 4.24 -13.68 -30.14
N ARG A 302 4.57 -12.57 -30.82
CA ARG A 302 5.92 -12.27 -31.32
C ARG A 302 6.88 -11.90 -30.19
N LEU A 303 6.37 -11.59 -29.00
CA LEU A 303 7.17 -11.27 -27.82
C LEU A 303 7.33 -12.46 -26.88
N MET A 304 7.04 -13.67 -27.38
CA MET A 304 7.11 -14.93 -26.63
C MET A 304 7.84 -16.00 -27.44
N ALA A 305 8.60 -16.84 -26.75
CA ALA A 305 9.21 -18.05 -27.32
C ALA A 305 9.02 -19.22 -26.35
N ALA A 306 8.64 -20.38 -26.89
CA ALA A 306 8.52 -21.61 -26.11
C ALA A 306 9.87 -22.01 -25.50
N ILE A 307 9.85 -22.63 -24.33
CA ILE A 307 11.01 -23.22 -23.67
C ILE A 307 10.70 -24.68 -23.34
N THR A 308 11.74 -25.51 -23.33
CA THR A 308 11.64 -26.87 -22.82
C THR A 308 11.86 -26.90 -21.30
N ASP A 309 11.91 -28.10 -20.71
CA ASP A 309 12.20 -28.30 -19.29
C ASP A 309 13.66 -27.97 -18.89
N SER A 310 14.45 -27.36 -19.79
CA SER A 310 15.86 -26.99 -19.56
C SER A 310 16.04 -25.85 -18.55
N LEU A 311 15.01 -25.00 -18.38
CA LEU A 311 15.02 -23.88 -17.45
C LEU A 311 13.79 -23.91 -16.54
N SER A 312 13.98 -23.62 -15.26
CA SER A 312 12.86 -23.26 -14.40
C SER A 312 12.28 -21.91 -14.82
N PHE A 313 11.03 -21.63 -14.44
CA PHE A 313 10.39 -20.35 -14.73
C PHE A 313 11.16 -19.16 -14.14
N GLU A 314 11.68 -19.32 -12.92
CA GLU A 314 12.49 -18.31 -12.26
C GLU A 314 13.77 -18.03 -13.05
N GLN A 315 14.41 -19.06 -13.60
CA GLN A 315 15.60 -18.90 -14.44
C GLN A 315 15.24 -18.24 -15.78
N ALA A 316 14.19 -18.71 -16.45
CA ALA A 316 13.77 -18.24 -17.75
C ALA A 316 13.42 -16.74 -17.77
N CYS A 317 12.71 -16.24 -16.75
CA CYS A 317 12.33 -14.83 -16.68
C CYS A 317 13.51 -13.87 -16.40
N THR A 318 14.72 -14.38 -16.15
CA THR A 318 15.92 -13.53 -15.97
C THR A 318 16.53 -13.03 -17.28
N LEU A 319 16.14 -13.62 -18.41
CA LEU A 319 16.86 -13.52 -19.69
C LEU A 319 16.28 -12.53 -20.73
N PRO A 320 14.95 -12.34 -20.90
CA PRO A 320 14.40 -11.63 -22.06
C PRO A 320 14.97 -10.21 -22.28
N THR A 321 14.82 -9.29 -21.32
CA THR A 321 15.34 -7.92 -21.48
C THR A 321 16.86 -7.86 -21.50
N THR A 322 17.53 -8.60 -20.60
CA THR A 322 18.99 -8.54 -20.46
C THR A 322 19.70 -9.05 -21.72
N TRP A 323 19.27 -10.19 -22.24
CA TRP A 323 19.84 -10.78 -23.45
C TRP A 323 19.56 -9.94 -24.68
N CYS A 324 18.32 -9.51 -24.91
CA CYS A 324 17.97 -8.71 -26.08
C CYS A 324 18.69 -7.35 -26.08
N THR A 325 18.84 -6.71 -24.92
CA THR A 325 19.59 -5.45 -24.78
C THR A 325 21.07 -5.64 -25.14
N VAL A 326 21.71 -6.70 -24.61
CA VAL A 326 23.12 -6.99 -24.90
C VAL A 326 23.30 -7.37 -26.35
N HIS A 327 22.44 -8.24 -26.90
CA HIS A 327 22.49 -8.65 -28.30
C HIS A 327 22.39 -7.46 -29.26
N MET A 328 21.43 -6.55 -29.03
CA MET A 328 21.29 -5.31 -29.80
C MET A 328 22.54 -4.43 -29.71
N SER A 329 23.07 -4.25 -28.50
CA SER A 329 24.28 -3.45 -28.27
C SER A 329 25.48 -4.01 -29.03
N LEU A 330 25.63 -5.35 -29.06
CA LEU A 330 26.71 -6.02 -29.77
C LEU A 330 26.54 -5.94 -31.28
N LEU A 331 25.32 -6.04 -31.81
CA LEU A 331 25.05 -5.84 -33.24
C LEU A 331 25.40 -4.41 -33.69
N ALA A 332 25.13 -3.42 -32.85
CA ALA A 332 25.52 -2.03 -33.08
C ALA A 332 27.05 -1.85 -33.02
N ALA A 333 27.69 -2.48 -32.04
CA ALA A 333 29.12 -2.32 -31.78
C ALA A 333 30.04 -3.14 -32.72
N ARG A 334 29.59 -4.32 -33.17
CA ARG A 334 30.38 -5.30 -33.94
C ARG A 334 31.79 -5.53 -33.38
N PRO A 335 31.92 -5.95 -32.10
CA PRO A 335 33.24 -6.16 -31.51
C PRO A 335 33.96 -7.34 -32.17
N ALA A 336 35.26 -7.17 -32.47
CA ALA A 336 36.13 -8.26 -32.89
C ALA A 336 36.77 -8.96 -31.68
N SER A 337 37.15 -10.23 -31.87
CA SER A 337 37.77 -11.06 -30.83
C SER A 337 39.09 -10.46 -30.33
N GLY A 338 39.46 -10.76 -29.09
CA GLY A 338 40.73 -10.35 -28.48
C GLY A 338 40.80 -8.90 -27.97
N HIS A 339 39.79 -8.07 -28.22
CA HIS A 339 39.76 -6.67 -27.75
C HIS A 339 39.25 -6.54 -26.31
N ASP A 340 39.73 -5.50 -25.62
CA ASP A 340 39.24 -5.11 -24.30
C ASP A 340 37.86 -4.44 -24.39
N VAL A 341 36.97 -4.85 -23.49
CA VAL A 341 35.57 -4.37 -23.42
C VAL A 341 35.27 -3.92 -22.00
N LEU A 342 34.69 -2.73 -21.85
CA LEU A 342 34.24 -2.21 -20.57
C LEU A 342 32.73 -2.44 -20.37
N LEU A 343 32.37 -3.07 -19.25
CA LEU A 343 31.01 -3.37 -18.85
C LEU A 343 30.63 -2.52 -17.62
N HIS A 344 29.68 -1.61 -17.80
CA HIS A 344 29.15 -0.84 -16.67
C HIS A 344 28.15 -1.66 -15.84
N ALA A 345 28.20 -1.51 -14.52
CA ALA A 345 27.42 -2.26 -13.54
C ALA A 345 27.57 -3.79 -13.71
N GLY A 346 28.81 -4.28 -13.71
CA GLY A 346 29.15 -5.67 -14.10
C GLY A 346 28.46 -6.78 -13.32
N ALA A 347 28.05 -6.51 -12.07
CA ALA A 347 27.33 -7.48 -11.22
C ALA A 347 25.79 -7.41 -11.37
N GLY A 348 25.27 -6.52 -12.22
CA GLY A 348 23.85 -6.46 -12.57
C GLY A 348 23.51 -7.39 -13.74
N GLY A 349 22.21 -7.58 -14.02
CA GLY A 349 21.75 -8.52 -15.05
C GLY A 349 22.37 -8.30 -16.44
N VAL A 350 22.37 -7.06 -16.95
CA VAL A 350 23.00 -6.72 -18.24
C VAL A 350 24.52 -6.92 -18.21
N GLY A 351 25.18 -6.56 -17.10
CA GLY A 351 26.63 -6.71 -16.95
C GLY A 351 27.07 -8.18 -16.99
N LEU A 352 26.38 -9.06 -16.26
CA LEU A 352 26.64 -10.50 -16.26
C LEU A 352 26.37 -11.12 -17.63
N THR A 353 25.25 -10.77 -18.25
CA THR A 353 24.91 -11.21 -19.61
C THR A 353 25.96 -10.79 -20.64
N SER A 354 26.45 -9.55 -20.53
CA SER A 354 27.50 -9.03 -21.42
C SER A 354 28.83 -9.77 -21.23
N LYS A 355 29.16 -10.19 -20.00
CA LYS A 355 30.37 -10.97 -19.72
C LYS A 355 30.29 -12.35 -20.38
N GLU A 356 29.15 -13.03 -20.31
CA GLU A 356 28.93 -14.30 -21.00
C GLU A 356 29.09 -14.14 -22.51
N TYR A 357 28.50 -13.10 -23.08
CA TYR A 357 28.70 -12.76 -24.48
C TYR A 357 30.16 -12.54 -24.83
N CYS A 358 30.87 -11.70 -24.06
CA CYS A 358 32.30 -11.43 -24.27
C CYS A 358 33.13 -12.72 -24.25
N HIS A 359 32.77 -13.68 -23.40
CA HIS A 359 33.42 -14.99 -23.39
C HIS A 359 33.20 -15.74 -24.71
N PHE A 360 31.97 -15.77 -25.24
CA PHE A 360 31.66 -16.44 -26.52
C PHE A 360 32.41 -15.85 -27.72
N ILE A 361 32.61 -14.54 -27.75
CA ILE A 361 33.34 -13.85 -28.84
C ILE A 361 34.85 -13.75 -28.61
N GLY A 362 35.35 -14.19 -27.44
CA GLY A 362 36.78 -14.15 -27.09
C GLY A 362 37.31 -12.76 -26.73
N ASN A 363 36.47 -11.89 -26.17
CA ASN A 363 36.85 -10.54 -25.73
C ASN A 363 37.34 -10.51 -24.27
N ARG A 364 38.21 -9.53 -23.96
CA ARG A 364 38.79 -9.35 -22.62
C ARG A 364 37.97 -8.35 -21.81
N ALA A 365 36.96 -8.84 -21.10
CA ALA A 365 36.09 -7.99 -20.31
C ALA A 365 36.83 -7.32 -19.12
N MET A 366 36.44 -6.09 -18.84
CA MET A 366 36.65 -5.38 -17.58
C MET A 366 35.30 -4.81 -17.14
N ALA A 367 35.09 -4.66 -15.85
CA ALA A 367 33.79 -4.21 -15.35
C ALA A 367 33.91 -3.26 -14.18
N ASN A 368 33.04 -2.27 -14.08
CA ASN A 368 32.92 -1.49 -12.86
C ASN A 368 31.81 -2.03 -11.95
N VAL A 369 31.99 -1.83 -10.65
CA VAL A 369 31.10 -2.34 -9.61
C VAL A 369 31.18 -1.48 -8.36
N GLY A 370 30.08 -1.41 -7.61
CA GLY A 370 29.89 -0.38 -6.58
C GLY A 370 30.00 -0.85 -5.13
N ARG A 371 30.19 -2.14 -4.85
CA ARG A 371 30.26 -2.66 -3.47
C ARG A 371 31.32 -3.77 -3.33
N PRO A 372 32.06 -3.85 -2.21
CA PRO A 372 33.15 -4.81 -2.02
C PRO A 372 32.78 -6.28 -2.30
N TYR A 373 31.65 -6.76 -1.77
CA TYR A 373 31.24 -8.16 -1.99
C TYR A 373 30.95 -8.48 -3.46
N LYS A 374 30.53 -7.48 -4.26
CA LYS A 374 30.30 -7.65 -5.70
C LYS A 374 31.62 -7.68 -6.49
N HIS A 375 32.67 -6.99 -6.01
CA HIS A 375 34.02 -7.19 -6.56
C HIS A 375 34.45 -8.65 -6.37
N PHE A 376 34.31 -9.17 -5.15
CA PHE A 376 34.66 -10.56 -4.83
C PHE A 376 33.88 -11.56 -5.70
N TYR A 377 32.59 -11.31 -5.92
CA TYR A 377 31.77 -12.12 -6.82
C TYR A 377 32.33 -12.12 -8.26
N LEU A 378 32.60 -10.94 -8.83
CA LEU A 378 33.15 -10.83 -10.20
C LEU A 378 34.57 -11.40 -10.32
N HIS A 379 35.38 -11.34 -9.25
CA HIS A 379 36.70 -11.96 -9.22
C HIS A 379 36.60 -13.47 -9.38
N LYS A 380 35.67 -14.12 -8.66
CA LYS A 380 35.38 -15.54 -8.85
C LYS A 380 34.85 -15.88 -10.24
N MET A 381 34.24 -14.93 -10.93
CA MET A 381 33.77 -15.07 -12.31
C MET A 381 34.85 -14.79 -13.37
N GLY A 382 36.12 -14.69 -12.96
CA GLY A 382 37.27 -14.53 -13.85
C GLY A 382 37.69 -13.07 -14.12
N LEU A 383 37.16 -12.10 -13.37
CA LEU A 383 37.52 -10.68 -13.49
C LEU A 383 38.46 -10.19 -12.37
N ALA A 384 39.19 -11.10 -11.72
CA ALA A 384 40.18 -10.75 -10.71
C ALA A 384 41.21 -9.76 -11.29
N GLY A 385 41.45 -8.65 -10.60
CA GLY A 385 42.32 -7.58 -11.09
C GLY A 385 41.78 -6.76 -12.27
N ARG A 386 40.56 -7.02 -12.74
CA ARG A 386 39.90 -6.31 -13.87
C ARG A 386 38.58 -5.66 -13.48
N THR A 387 38.40 -5.38 -12.18
CA THR A 387 37.24 -4.66 -11.65
C THR A 387 37.59 -3.23 -11.27
N LEU A 388 36.71 -2.28 -11.59
CA LEU A 388 36.85 -0.85 -11.34
C LEU A 388 35.74 -0.34 -10.39
N SER A 389 35.90 0.87 -9.85
CA SER A 389 34.83 1.52 -9.06
C SER A 389 33.70 1.99 -9.99
N SER A 390 32.45 1.76 -9.60
CA SER A 390 31.27 2.37 -10.25
C SER A 390 30.66 3.52 -9.43
N ARG A 391 31.32 3.96 -8.37
CA ARG A 391 30.84 5.03 -7.47
C ARG A 391 31.76 6.26 -7.44
N ASP A 392 33.00 6.10 -7.87
CA ASP A 392 34.01 7.16 -7.91
C ASP A 392 34.55 7.25 -9.34
N GLY A 393 34.22 8.35 -10.02
CA GLY A 393 34.60 8.60 -11.40
C GLY A 393 36.11 8.80 -11.59
N SER A 394 36.79 9.40 -10.62
CA SER A 394 38.24 9.63 -10.65
C SER A 394 39.00 8.32 -10.47
N ALA A 395 38.61 7.51 -9.49
CA ALA A 395 39.17 6.18 -9.28
C ALA A 395 38.89 5.25 -10.47
N PHE A 396 37.71 5.37 -11.09
CA PHE A 396 37.36 4.67 -12.32
C PHE A 396 38.29 5.05 -13.47
N ALA A 397 38.45 6.35 -13.76
CA ALA A 397 39.26 6.82 -14.88
C ALA A 397 40.74 6.42 -14.73
N LEU A 398 41.31 6.61 -13.54
CA LEU A 398 42.70 6.23 -13.25
C LEU A 398 42.89 4.71 -13.35
N GLY A 399 41.98 3.93 -12.75
CA GLY A 399 42.03 2.47 -12.80
C GLY A 399 41.88 1.93 -14.22
N ALA A 400 40.94 2.47 -15.00
CA ALA A 400 40.71 2.07 -16.39
C ALA A 400 41.93 2.38 -17.27
N SER A 401 42.51 3.58 -17.13
CA SER A 401 43.76 3.96 -17.82
C SER A 401 44.91 3.01 -17.47
N LYS A 402 45.07 2.66 -16.18
CA LYS A 402 46.09 1.69 -15.74
C LYS A 402 45.87 0.29 -16.31
N LEU A 403 44.63 -0.19 -16.40
CA LEU A 403 44.31 -1.50 -16.98
C LEU A 403 44.52 -1.54 -18.49
N LEU A 404 44.25 -0.43 -19.19
CA LEU A 404 44.41 -0.34 -20.64
C LEU A 404 45.86 -0.06 -21.05
N GLY A 405 46.65 0.62 -20.22
CA GLY A 405 48.01 1.04 -20.55
C GLY A 405 48.02 2.01 -21.74
N SER A 406 48.78 1.68 -22.78
CA SER A 406 48.73 2.41 -24.07
C SER A 406 47.53 2.03 -24.94
N GLY A 407 46.76 1.00 -24.55
CA GLY A 407 45.55 0.57 -25.22
C GLY A 407 44.38 1.55 -25.08
N ARG A 408 43.33 1.31 -25.86
CA ARG A 408 42.08 2.09 -25.89
C ARG A 408 40.91 1.17 -26.18
N LEU A 409 39.72 1.52 -25.69
CA LEU A 409 38.49 0.73 -25.82
C LEU A 409 37.95 0.78 -27.24
N ARG A 410 37.63 -0.39 -27.81
CA ARG A 410 36.89 -0.49 -29.08
C ARG A 410 35.38 -0.56 -28.85
N PHE A 411 34.95 -1.02 -27.68
CA PHE A 411 33.54 -1.14 -27.32
C PHE A 411 33.34 -0.94 -25.81
N SER A 412 32.26 -0.23 -25.46
CA SER A 412 31.76 -0.15 -24.09
C SER A 412 30.23 -0.18 -24.08
N LEU A 413 29.68 -0.91 -23.12
CA LEU A 413 28.25 -0.88 -22.81
C LEU A 413 28.04 -0.08 -21.52
N ASN A 414 27.54 1.14 -21.67
CA ASN A 414 27.35 2.08 -20.57
C ASN A 414 25.92 2.06 -20.02
N SER A 415 25.84 2.10 -18.69
CA SER A 415 24.59 2.21 -17.92
C SER A 415 24.71 3.21 -16.76
N LEU A 416 25.84 3.92 -16.63
CA LEU A 416 26.09 4.91 -15.57
C LEU A 416 25.96 6.33 -16.12
N SER A 417 25.60 7.27 -15.25
CA SER A 417 25.30 8.66 -15.61
C SER A 417 26.52 9.58 -15.62
N ALA A 418 26.37 10.74 -16.27
CA ALA A 418 27.23 11.91 -16.15
C ALA A 418 28.72 11.65 -16.42
N ASP A 419 29.58 11.82 -15.41
CA ASP A 419 31.04 11.79 -15.52
C ASP A 419 31.57 10.47 -16.08
N PHE A 420 30.89 9.36 -15.81
CA PHE A 420 31.27 8.04 -16.34
C PHE A 420 31.13 7.97 -17.86
N ILE A 421 30.17 8.67 -18.46
CA ILE A 421 30.02 8.72 -19.93
C ILE A 421 31.23 9.44 -20.54
N ALA A 422 31.61 10.60 -19.97
CA ALA A 422 32.75 11.37 -20.44
C ALA A 422 34.08 10.64 -20.26
N CYS A 423 34.31 10.04 -19.08
CA CYS A 423 35.51 9.25 -18.83
C CYS A 423 35.59 8.03 -19.76
N THR A 424 34.49 7.30 -19.93
CA THR A 424 34.46 6.14 -20.84
C THR A 424 34.68 6.57 -22.28
N PHE A 425 34.08 7.68 -22.72
CA PHE A 425 34.26 8.20 -24.08
C PHE A 425 35.72 8.60 -24.34
N ALA A 426 36.39 9.25 -23.39
CA ALA A 426 37.81 9.61 -23.52
C ALA A 426 38.76 8.40 -23.60
N LEU A 427 38.33 7.23 -23.11
CA LEU A 427 39.08 5.98 -23.18
C LEU A 427 38.85 5.20 -24.49
N LEU A 428 37.93 5.65 -25.34
CA LEU A 428 37.65 5.02 -26.64
C LEU A 428 38.76 5.30 -27.65
N ARG A 429 38.89 4.38 -28.60
CA ARG A 429 39.62 4.57 -29.85
C ARG A 429 38.84 5.51 -30.77
N GLN A 430 39.52 6.06 -31.78
CA GLN A 430 38.86 6.85 -32.83
C GLN A 430 37.80 6.04 -33.61
N ASP A 431 37.94 4.70 -33.67
CA ASP A 431 36.96 3.76 -34.23
C ASP A 431 36.13 3.02 -33.17
N GLY A 432 36.26 3.39 -31.89
CA GLY A 432 35.64 2.70 -30.77
C GLY A 432 34.21 3.17 -30.53
N LYS A 433 33.31 2.25 -30.17
CA LYS A 433 31.87 2.49 -30.01
C LYS A 433 31.39 2.47 -28.55
N LEU A 434 30.57 3.43 -28.19
CA LEU A 434 29.89 3.53 -26.90
C LEU A 434 28.39 3.25 -27.09
N CYS A 435 27.92 2.13 -26.57
CA CYS A 435 26.49 1.82 -26.52
C CYS A 435 25.91 2.29 -25.19
N GLU A 436 24.97 3.22 -25.25
CA GLU A 436 24.30 3.81 -24.08
C GLU A 436 22.93 3.15 -23.87
N ILE A 437 22.74 2.53 -22.71
CA ILE A 437 21.44 1.97 -22.28
C ILE A 437 20.80 2.76 -21.14
N GLY A 438 21.50 3.76 -20.59
CA GLY A 438 20.96 4.66 -19.58
C GLY A 438 19.79 5.49 -20.11
N LYS A 439 18.87 5.83 -19.21
CA LYS A 439 17.72 6.73 -19.49
C LYS A 439 17.72 7.97 -18.59
N ARG A 440 18.65 8.07 -17.63
CA ARG A 440 18.78 9.20 -16.67
C ARG A 440 20.16 9.85 -16.82
N ALA A 441 20.18 11.18 -16.87
CA ALA A 441 21.40 11.98 -16.95
C ALA A 441 22.37 11.48 -18.06
N VAL A 442 21.78 11.09 -19.20
CA VAL A 442 22.48 10.80 -20.45
C VAL A 442 22.86 12.09 -21.17
N TRP A 443 23.79 12.02 -22.11
CA TRP A 443 24.15 13.18 -22.94
C TRP A 443 22.98 13.65 -23.79
N SER A 444 22.83 14.97 -23.94
CA SER A 444 21.86 15.57 -24.86
C SER A 444 22.24 15.25 -26.31
N TYR A 445 21.26 15.29 -27.20
CA TYR A 445 21.48 15.10 -28.64
C TYR A 445 22.53 16.08 -29.20
N GLU A 446 22.53 17.33 -28.75
CA GLU A 446 23.51 18.34 -29.16
C GLU A 446 24.93 17.99 -28.69
N ARG A 447 25.08 17.50 -27.45
CA ARG A 447 26.38 17.07 -26.93
C ARG A 447 26.87 15.80 -27.62
N HIS A 448 25.95 14.91 -28.01
CA HIS A 448 26.23 13.76 -28.87
C HIS A 448 26.69 14.19 -30.27
N ALA A 449 25.98 15.11 -30.91
CA ALA A 449 26.31 15.62 -32.24
C ALA A 449 27.63 16.42 -32.27
N ALA A 450 27.94 17.13 -31.18
CA ALA A 450 29.19 17.89 -31.02
C ALA A 450 30.41 17.01 -30.73
N ALA A 451 30.22 15.76 -30.31
CA ALA A 451 31.29 14.78 -30.21
C ALA A 451 31.69 14.36 -31.64
N LEU A 452 32.65 15.09 -32.22
CA LEU A 452 33.24 14.80 -33.53
C LEU A 452 33.68 13.32 -33.56
N HIS A 453 33.01 12.51 -34.39
CA HIS A 453 33.03 11.04 -34.56
C HIS A 453 31.82 10.31 -33.95
N SER A 454 30.94 9.83 -34.83
CA SER A 454 29.61 9.25 -34.65
C SER A 454 29.51 7.94 -33.85
N ASN A 455 30.48 7.60 -33.01
CA ASN A 455 30.58 6.26 -32.41
C ASN A 455 29.79 6.06 -31.11
N PHE A 456 28.88 6.96 -30.78
CA PHE A 456 27.96 6.81 -29.67
C PHE A 456 26.59 6.37 -30.20
N THR A 457 26.05 5.27 -29.67
CA THR A 457 24.79 4.67 -30.11
C THR A 457 23.85 4.47 -28.92
N MET A 458 22.67 5.07 -29.00
CA MET A 458 21.60 4.83 -28.02
C MET A 458 20.94 3.48 -28.28
N ILE A 459 20.77 2.70 -27.23
CA ILE A 459 20.12 1.39 -27.27
C ILE A 459 18.78 1.51 -26.54
N ALA A 460 17.69 1.47 -27.29
CA ALA A 460 16.32 1.59 -26.80
C ALA A 460 15.51 0.35 -27.17
N LEU A 461 15.54 -0.67 -26.30
CA LEU A 461 14.82 -1.92 -26.53
C LEU A 461 13.29 -1.72 -26.56
N ASP A 462 12.79 -0.80 -25.74
CA ASP A 462 11.37 -0.39 -25.70
C ASP A 462 10.87 0.04 -27.09
N SER A 463 11.57 0.98 -27.73
CA SER A 463 11.23 1.44 -29.08
C SER A 463 11.39 0.35 -30.13
N THR A 464 12.36 -0.55 -29.97
CA THR A 464 12.58 -1.64 -30.94
C THR A 464 11.45 -2.68 -30.89
N ILE A 465 10.94 -2.99 -29.70
CA ILE A 465 9.79 -3.89 -29.51
C ILE A 465 8.57 -3.36 -30.25
N GLU A 466 8.31 -2.05 -30.17
CA GLU A 466 7.19 -1.41 -30.85
C GLU A 466 7.37 -1.36 -32.38
N GLN A 467 8.56 -0.99 -32.85
CA GLN A 467 8.82 -0.77 -34.28
C GLN A 467 9.07 -2.08 -35.04
N THR A 468 9.70 -3.06 -34.40
CA THR A 468 10.18 -4.30 -35.03
C THR A 468 9.93 -5.55 -34.17
N PRO A 469 8.67 -5.87 -33.82
CA PRO A 469 8.36 -7.02 -32.95
C PRO A 469 8.83 -8.37 -33.51
N TRP A 470 8.96 -8.51 -34.84
CA TRP A 470 9.51 -9.71 -35.47
C TRP A 470 11.00 -9.94 -35.21
N TRP A 471 11.79 -8.87 -35.05
CA TRP A 471 13.18 -8.99 -34.61
C TRP A 471 13.24 -9.59 -33.21
N MET A 472 12.35 -9.14 -32.31
CA MET A 472 12.25 -9.66 -30.95
C MET A 472 11.90 -11.15 -30.94
N CYS A 473 10.93 -11.57 -31.75
CA CYS A 473 10.58 -12.98 -31.93
C CYS A 473 11.79 -13.81 -32.33
N GLY A 474 12.57 -13.34 -33.31
CA GLY A 474 13.79 -14.01 -33.77
C GLY A 474 14.84 -14.17 -32.66
N VAL A 475 15.07 -13.12 -31.88
CA VAL A 475 16.07 -13.13 -30.79
C VAL A 475 15.60 -14.01 -29.61
N LEU A 476 14.33 -13.96 -29.23
CA LEU A 476 13.77 -14.81 -28.17
C LEU A 476 13.81 -16.30 -28.55
N LYS A 477 13.54 -16.63 -29.82
CA LYS A 477 13.69 -18.01 -30.32
C LYS A 477 15.14 -18.49 -30.30
N GLN A 478 16.10 -17.62 -30.62
CA GLN A 478 17.52 -17.94 -30.48
C GLN A 478 17.93 -18.15 -29.02
N LEU A 479 17.39 -17.34 -28.10
CA LEU A 479 17.63 -17.48 -26.67
C LEU A 479 17.08 -18.83 -26.17
N SER A 480 15.85 -19.16 -26.53
CA SER A 480 15.22 -20.46 -26.23
C SER A 480 16.06 -21.63 -26.76
N ALA A 481 16.44 -21.62 -28.05
CA ALA A 481 17.25 -22.68 -28.63
C ALA A 481 18.63 -22.85 -27.96
N ARG A 482 19.23 -21.75 -27.48
CA ARG A 482 20.50 -21.80 -26.73
C ARG A 482 20.32 -22.32 -25.30
N ALA A 483 19.19 -22.02 -24.65
CA ALA A 483 18.86 -22.59 -23.37
C ALA A 483 18.63 -24.10 -23.47
N ASP A 484 17.91 -24.56 -24.50
CA ASP A 484 17.69 -25.98 -24.79
C ASP A 484 19.01 -26.72 -25.10
N ALA A 485 19.95 -26.04 -25.77
CA ALA A 485 21.28 -26.56 -26.02
C ALA A 485 22.23 -26.50 -24.80
N PHE A 486 21.73 -26.09 -23.62
CA PHE A 486 22.50 -25.89 -22.39
C PHE A 486 23.69 -24.91 -22.55
N VAL A 487 23.63 -24.02 -23.54
CA VAL A 487 24.63 -22.96 -23.77
C VAL A 487 24.37 -21.75 -22.88
N LEU A 488 23.10 -21.53 -22.52
CA LEU A 488 22.66 -20.44 -21.64
C LEU A 488 21.89 -20.99 -20.45
N HIS A 489 22.12 -20.40 -19.28
CA HIS A 489 21.39 -20.68 -18.05
C HIS A 489 20.79 -19.39 -17.50
N GLY A 490 19.86 -19.49 -16.54
CA GLY A 490 19.35 -18.32 -15.84
C GLY A 490 20.46 -17.53 -15.14
N LEU A 491 20.27 -16.22 -14.99
CA LEU A 491 21.17 -15.36 -14.23
C LEU A 491 21.02 -15.63 -12.72
N PRO A 492 22.06 -15.33 -11.91
CA PRO A 492 21.91 -15.27 -10.45
C PRO A 492 20.71 -14.40 -10.08
N MET A 493 19.89 -14.87 -9.14
CA MET A 493 18.63 -14.22 -8.81
C MET A 493 18.34 -14.23 -7.32
N GLU A 494 17.61 -13.21 -6.88
CA GLU A 494 17.02 -13.13 -5.55
C GLU A 494 15.49 -13.30 -5.69
N LEU A 495 14.93 -14.24 -4.94
CA LEU A 495 13.54 -14.69 -5.09
C LEU A 495 12.62 -14.04 -4.06
N PHE A 496 11.51 -13.53 -4.55
CA PHE A 496 10.40 -12.98 -3.79
C PHE A 496 9.10 -13.62 -4.28
N ASP A 497 8.08 -13.67 -3.44
CA ASP A 497 6.74 -14.12 -3.79
C ASP A 497 5.82 -12.90 -3.88
N LEU A 498 5.00 -12.82 -4.93
CA LEU A 498 4.12 -11.67 -5.18
C LEU A 498 3.26 -11.32 -3.94
N GLU A 499 2.75 -12.33 -3.27
CA GLU A 499 1.86 -12.18 -2.10
C GLU A 499 2.57 -11.74 -0.82
N LYS A 500 3.78 -12.24 -0.58
CA LYS A 500 4.41 -12.16 0.74
C LYS A 500 5.34 -10.96 0.88
N ASN A 501 6.11 -10.67 -0.17
CA ASN A 501 7.26 -9.76 -0.03
C ASN A 501 7.60 -9.00 -1.33
N VAL A 502 6.61 -8.75 -2.21
CA VAL A 502 6.81 -7.93 -3.43
C VAL A 502 7.36 -6.54 -3.15
N LEU A 503 6.95 -5.86 -2.06
CA LEU A 503 7.52 -4.57 -1.68
C LEU A 503 9.02 -4.66 -1.37
N ALA A 504 9.46 -5.76 -0.75
CA ALA A 504 10.86 -6.01 -0.49
C ALA A 504 11.63 -6.25 -1.79
N ALA A 505 11.01 -6.90 -2.79
CA ALA A 505 11.60 -7.07 -4.12
C ALA A 505 11.94 -5.71 -4.78
N PHE A 506 10.98 -4.78 -4.79
CA PHE A 506 11.19 -3.43 -5.34
C PHE A 506 12.24 -2.63 -4.56
N ARG A 507 12.23 -2.69 -3.22
CA ARG A 507 13.24 -2.01 -2.38
C ARG A 507 14.65 -2.57 -2.56
N THR A 508 14.77 -3.89 -2.72
CA THR A 508 16.04 -4.57 -2.98
C THR A 508 16.64 -4.12 -4.31
N LEU A 509 15.82 -4.06 -5.36
CA LEU A 509 16.24 -3.57 -6.66
C LEU A 509 16.57 -2.06 -6.63
N GLN A 510 15.77 -1.24 -5.93
CA GLN A 510 16.01 0.19 -5.74
C GLN A 510 17.34 0.46 -5.02
N GLY A 511 17.67 -0.31 -3.99
CA GLY A 511 18.93 -0.17 -3.23
C GLY A 511 20.17 -0.67 -3.96
N GLY A 512 20.01 -1.33 -5.11
CA GLY A 512 21.09 -1.92 -5.90
C GLY A 512 21.93 -2.94 -5.12
N THR A 513 21.31 -3.62 -4.15
CA THR A 513 21.95 -4.63 -3.29
C THR A 513 21.99 -6.00 -3.96
N ASN A 514 21.04 -6.30 -4.84
CA ASN A 514 20.96 -7.56 -5.58
C ASN A 514 22.20 -7.81 -6.48
N THR A 515 22.55 -9.07 -6.69
CA THR A 515 23.49 -9.51 -7.73
C THR A 515 22.70 -10.26 -8.79
N GLY A 516 22.86 -9.91 -10.07
CA GLY A 516 22.01 -10.44 -11.14
C GLY A 516 20.60 -9.84 -11.15
N LYS A 517 19.56 -10.67 -11.11
CA LYS A 517 18.15 -10.30 -11.25
C LYS A 517 17.38 -10.39 -9.93
N VAL A 518 16.30 -9.62 -9.81
CA VAL A 518 15.29 -9.79 -8.76
C VAL A 518 14.08 -10.44 -9.41
N VAL A 519 13.60 -11.55 -8.88
CA VAL A 519 12.52 -12.35 -9.47
C VAL A 519 11.37 -12.45 -8.49
N VAL A 520 10.16 -12.25 -9.01
CA VAL A 520 8.89 -12.37 -8.28
C VAL A 520 8.16 -13.61 -8.79
N ARG A 521 7.96 -14.60 -7.92
CA ARG A 521 7.16 -15.78 -8.19
C ARG A 521 5.68 -15.46 -8.07
N ILE A 522 4.92 -15.97 -9.03
CA ILE A 522 3.48 -15.84 -9.10
C ILE A 522 2.87 -17.18 -8.65
N PRO A 523 2.00 -17.18 -7.63
CA PRO A 523 1.39 -18.41 -7.13
C PRO A 523 0.51 -19.06 -8.20
N LYS A 524 0.44 -20.40 -8.18
CA LYS A 524 -0.46 -21.16 -9.05
C LYS A 524 -1.91 -20.97 -8.57
N THR A 525 -2.81 -20.64 -9.49
CA THR A 525 -4.21 -20.23 -9.21
C THR A 525 -5.27 -21.26 -9.59
N ALA A 526 -4.88 -22.50 -9.88
CA ALA A 526 -5.86 -23.48 -10.32
C ALA A 526 -6.74 -23.93 -9.13
N PRO A 527 -8.08 -23.80 -9.20
CA PRO A 527 -8.96 -24.48 -8.25
C PRO A 527 -8.71 -25.98 -8.39
N THR A 528 -8.24 -26.62 -7.31
CA THR A 528 -8.10 -28.06 -7.27
C THR A 528 -9.43 -28.63 -6.78
N PRO A 529 -10.28 -29.21 -7.64
CA PRO A 529 -11.56 -29.76 -7.18
C PRO A 529 -11.29 -30.91 -6.18
N PRO A 530 -12.14 -31.09 -5.15
CA PRO A 530 -12.05 -32.24 -4.27
C PRO A 530 -12.25 -33.53 -5.08
N ARG A 531 -11.26 -34.42 -5.10
CA ARG A 531 -11.31 -35.71 -5.81
C ARG A 531 -11.27 -36.85 -4.80
N GLY A 532 -11.68 -38.05 -5.20
CA GLY A 532 -11.62 -39.22 -4.32
C GLY A 532 -12.65 -39.21 -3.19
N ALA A 533 -12.42 -40.01 -2.15
CA ALA A 533 -13.34 -40.13 -1.02
C ALA A 533 -12.96 -39.15 0.10
N HIS A 534 -13.98 -38.52 0.70
CA HIS A 534 -13.82 -37.59 1.82
C HIS A 534 -14.55 -38.08 3.06
N LEU A 535 -13.87 -38.03 4.20
CA LEU A 535 -14.41 -38.35 5.51
C LEU A 535 -14.73 -37.07 6.28
N LEU A 536 -15.94 -36.97 6.83
CA LEU A 536 -16.39 -35.81 7.59
C LEU A 536 -16.93 -36.21 8.97
N SER A 537 -16.16 -35.95 10.01
CA SER A 537 -16.62 -36.13 11.40
C SER A 537 -17.47 -34.94 11.86
N GLY A 538 -18.52 -35.22 12.64
CA GLY A 538 -19.59 -34.25 12.89
C GLY A 538 -20.48 -34.03 11.66
N GLY A 539 -20.45 -34.95 10.69
CA GLY A 539 -21.06 -34.79 9.36
C GLY A 539 -22.58 -34.65 9.35
N THR A 540 -23.26 -35.00 10.45
CA THR A 540 -24.72 -34.85 10.59
C THR A 540 -25.12 -33.55 11.31
N GLY A 541 -24.16 -32.73 11.75
CA GLY A 541 -24.43 -31.39 12.28
C GLY A 541 -24.59 -30.36 11.17
N GLY A 542 -25.08 -29.15 11.49
CA GLY A 542 -25.37 -28.12 10.48
C GLY A 542 -24.20 -27.81 9.54
N LEU A 543 -23.02 -27.49 10.09
CA LEU A 543 -21.81 -27.26 9.28
C LEU A 543 -21.33 -28.53 8.57
N GLY A 544 -21.53 -29.70 9.17
CA GLY A 544 -21.23 -30.98 8.55
C GLY A 544 -22.04 -31.20 7.27
N LEU A 545 -23.34 -30.95 7.32
CA LEU A 545 -24.21 -31.10 6.15
C LEU A 545 -23.89 -30.10 5.04
N VAL A 546 -23.61 -28.84 5.40
CA VAL A 546 -23.18 -27.81 4.44
C VAL A 546 -21.86 -28.22 3.76
N THR A 547 -20.88 -28.68 4.53
CA THR A 547 -19.58 -29.12 4.01
C THR A 547 -19.72 -30.36 3.13
N GLY A 548 -20.52 -31.34 3.57
CA GLY A 548 -20.75 -32.58 2.82
C GLY A 548 -21.46 -32.32 1.49
N LYS A 549 -22.47 -31.44 1.48
CA LYS A 549 -23.15 -31.00 0.26
C LYS A 549 -22.15 -30.34 -0.71
N TRP A 550 -21.39 -29.36 -0.21
CA TRP A 550 -20.40 -28.64 -1.03
C TRP A 550 -19.34 -29.57 -1.64
N LEU A 551 -18.83 -30.55 -0.86
CA LEU A 551 -17.86 -31.54 -1.36
C LEU A 551 -18.43 -32.35 -2.53
N GLY A 552 -19.67 -32.83 -2.41
CA GLY A 552 -20.32 -33.59 -3.48
C GLY A 552 -20.57 -32.73 -4.72
N GLU A 553 -21.08 -31.51 -4.56
CA GLU A 553 -21.31 -30.58 -5.68
C GLU A 553 -20.02 -30.14 -6.36
N SER A 554 -18.89 -30.13 -5.63
CA SER A 554 -17.59 -29.71 -6.13
C SER A 554 -16.74 -30.83 -6.75
N GLY A 555 -17.23 -32.08 -6.79
CA GLY A 555 -16.60 -33.18 -7.52
C GLY A 555 -16.04 -34.34 -6.68
N ALA A 556 -16.30 -34.39 -5.37
CA ALA A 556 -15.93 -35.54 -4.56
C ALA A 556 -16.63 -36.81 -5.05
N SER A 557 -15.91 -37.93 -5.14
CA SER A 557 -16.51 -39.20 -5.58
C SER A 557 -17.38 -39.85 -4.51
N SER A 558 -17.05 -39.64 -3.22
CA SER A 558 -17.85 -40.10 -2.10
C SER A 558 -17.60 -39.25 -0.86
N VAL A 559 -18.65 -39.06 -0.05
CA VAL A 559 -18.60 -38.36 1.24
C VAL A 559 -19.15 -39.27 2.35
N VAL A 560 -18.35 -39.50 3.39
CA VAL A 560 -18.72 -40.28 4.58
C VAL A 560 -19.01 -39.35 5.75
N LEU A 561 -20.29 -39.26 6.13
CA LEU A 561 -20.77 -38.45 7.24
C LEU A 561 -20.71 -39.26 8.55
N ALA A 562 -19.73 -38.96 9.38
CA ALA A 562 -19.49 -39.67 10.63
C ALA A 562 -20.05 -38.89 11.83
N ALA A 563 -20.89 -39.54 12.63
CA ALA A 563 -21.45 -38.96 13.85
C ALA A 563 -21.86 -40.04 14.87
N ARG A 564 -21.90 -39.68 16.16
CA ARG A 564 -22.29 -40.59 17.26
C ARG A 564 -23.70 -41.18 17.08
N GLY A 565 -24.62 -40.43 16.48
CA GLY A 565 -25.98 -40.87 16.19
C GLY A 565 -26.09 -41.79 14.98
N GLY A 566 -25.13 -41.74 14.04
CA GLY A 566 -25.11 -42.56 12.83
C GLY A 566 -26.32 -42.40 11.91
N LYS A 567 -27.05 -41.29 12.01
CA LYS A 567 -28.26 -41.00 11.23
C LYS A 567 -28.31 -39.53 10.83
N VAL A 568 -28.86 -39.26 9.65
CA VAL A 568 -29.17 -37.92 9.15
C VAL A 568 -30.70 -37.75 9.10
N ALA A 569 -31.19 -36.52 9.22
CA ALA A 569 -32.62 -36.25 9.05
C ALA A 569 -33.07 -36.67 7.63
N PRO A 570 -34.28 -37.26 7.44
CA PRO A 570 -34.72 -37.74 6.14
C PRO A 570 -34.68 -36.66 5.04
N ALA A 571 -35.11 -35.43 5.34
CA ALA A 571 -35.10 -34.32 4.40
C ALA A 571 -33.69 -33.97 3.89
N ASP A 572 -32.68 -34.02 4.77
CA ASP A 572 -31.29 -33.74 4.39
C ASP A 572 -30.66 -34.93 3.66
N GLY A 573 -31.00 -36.16 4.05
CA GLY A 573 -30.61 -37.37 3.32
C GLY A 573 -31.11 -37.37 1.87
N GLU A 574 -32.36 -36.97 1.64
CA GLU A 574 -32.92 -36.87 0.28
C GLU A 574 -32.27 -35.75 -0.55
N LYS A 575 -31.87 -34.64 0.06
CA LYS A 575 -31.10 -33.58 -0.63
C LYS A 575 -29.73 -34.08 -1.07
N LEU A 576 -29.01 -34.80 -0.21
CA LEU A 576 -27.68 -35.32 -0.53
C LEU A 576 -27.71 -36.38 -1.63
N LYS A 577 -28.75 -37.24 -1.66
CA LYS A 577 -28.94 -38.25 -2.73
C LYS A 577 -29.15 -37.65 -4.12
N LYS A 578 -29.62 -36.39 -4.23
CA LYS A 578 -29.86 -35.71 -5.52
C LYS A 578 -28.58 -35.18 -6.18
N ILE A 579 -27.46 -35.15 -5.47
CA ILE A 579 -26.18 -34.69 -6.01
C ILE A 579 -25.62 -35.78 -6.91
N ALA A 580 -25.57 -35.51 -8.21
CA ALA A 580 -25.04 -36.45 -9.19
C ALA A 580 -23.55 -36.73 -8.97
N ASN A 581 -23.10 -37.93 -9.34
CA ASN A 581 -21.68 -38.32 -9.37
C ASN A 581 -20.94 -38.31 -8.00
N CYS A 582 -21.65 -38.30 -6.87
CA CYS A 582 -21.09 -38.44 -5.52
C CYS A 582 -21.87 -39.45 -4.67
N GLY A 583 -21.19 -40.43 -4.08
CA GLY A 583 -21.79 -41.40 -3.15
C GLY A 583 -21.79 -40.91 -1.69
N PHE A 584 -22.96 -40.78 -1.07
CA PHE A 584 -23.07 -40.42 0.35
C PHE A 584 -23.32 -41.63 1.25
N SER A 585 -22.63 -41.68 2.40
CA SER A 585 -22.92 -42.67 3.45
C SER A 585 -22.86 -42.04 4.84
N VAL A 586 -23.67 -42.55 5.77
CA VAL A 586 -23.69 -42.08 7.17
C VAL A 586 -23.21 -43.22 8.06
N VAL A 587 -22.23 -42.94 8.92
CA VAL A 587 -21.59 -43.95 9.78
C VAL A 587 -21.69 -43.54 11.24
N LYS A 588 -22.08 -44.50 12.09
CA LYS A 588 -21.99 -44.35 13.53
C LYS A 588 -20.52 -44.42 13.97
N CYS A 589 -20.00 -43.31 14.46
CA CYS A 589 -18.62 -43.16 14.90
C CYS A 589 -18.55 -42.08 15.98
N ASP A 590 -17.97 -42.39 17.14
CA ASP A 590 -17.41 -41.37 18.01
C ASP A 590 -15.99 -41.03 17.54
N ALA A 591 -15.74 -39.77 17.17
CA ALA A 591 -14.43 -39.35 16.70
C ALA A 591 -13.37 -39.47 17.81
N ALA A 592 -13.76 -39.32 19.08
CA ALA A 592 -12.84 -39.40 20.21
C ALA A 592 -12.34 -40.82 20.49
N GLU A 593 -13.00 -41.84 19.94
CA GLU A 593 -12.67 -43.24 20.14
C GLU A 593 -11.76 -43.78 19.03
N LEU A 594 -10.57 -44.27 19.41
CA LEU A 594 -9.55 -44.76 18.48
C LEU A 594 -10.03 -45.97 17.66
N THR A 595 -10.79 -46.87 18.29
CA THR A 595 -11.32 -48.07 17.64
C THR A 595 -12.37 -47.73 16.60
N ASP A 596 -13.23 -46.75 16.88
CA ASP A 596 -14.28 -46.31 15.98
C ASP A 596 -13.70 -45.59 14.74
N THR A 597 -12.75 -44.69 14.94
CA THR A 597 -12.07 -43.99 13.84
C THR A 597 -11.26 -44.94 12.95
N ALA A 598 -10.51 -45.88 13.55
CA ALA A 598 -9.78 -46.90 12.80
C ALA A 598 -10.72 -47.82 11.99
N ARG A 599 -11.81 -48.30 12.61
CA ARG A 599 -12.83 -49.12 11.93
C ARG A 599 -13.44 -48.38 10.74
N MET A 600 -13.77 -47.11 10.92
CA MET A 600 -14.37 -46.28 9.87
C MET A 600 -13.41 -46.04 8.70
N VAL A 601 -12.15 -45.64 8.96
CA VAL A 601 -11.16 -45.42 7.89
C VAL A 601 -10.84 -46.75 7.19
N GLY A 602 -10.66 -47.84 7.94
CA GLY A 602 -10.46 -49.17 7.38
C GLY A 602 -11.59 -49.61 6.45
N ALA A 603 -12.85 -49.32 6.80
CA ALA A 603 -14.01 -49.62 5.96
C ALA A 603 -14.06 -48.78 4.65
N ILE A 604 -13.52 -47.55 4.65
CA ILE A 604 -13.39 -46.73 3.44
C ILE A 604 -12.34 -47.34 2.51
N LEU A 605 -11.17 -47.67 3.06
CA LEU A 605 -10.05 -48.23 2.29
C LEU A 605 -10.38 -49.62 1.72
N ALA A 606 -11.11 -50.45 2.47
CA ALA A 606 -11.52 -51.79 2.03
C ALA A 606 -12.43 -51.78 0.79
N LYS A 607 -13.11 -50.67 0.48
CA LYS A 607 -13.94 -50.53 -0.74
C LYS A 607 -13.14 -50.20 -2.00
N GLY A 608 -11.81 -50.13 -1.92
CA GLY A 608 -10.93 -49.75 -3.03
C GLY A 608 -10.95 -48.25 -3.36
N SER A 609 -11.58 -47.42 -2.51
CA SER A 609 -11.61 -45.97 -2.67
C SER A 609 -10.36 -45.32 -2.06
N THR A 610 -9.74 -44.38 -2.79
CA THR A 610 -8.66 -43.55 -2.23
C THR A 610 -9.26 -42.51 -1.29
N LEU A 611 -8.95 -42.60 0.01
CA LEU A 611 -9.26 -41.54 0.97
C LEU A 611 -8.37 -40.35 0.66
N ALA A 612 -8.95 -39.29 0.11
CA ALA A 612 -8.26 -38.10 -0.37
C ALA A 612 -8.43 -36.91 0.58
N GLY A 613 -9.44 -36.92 1.46
CA GLY A 613 -9.55 -35.86 2.46
C GLY A 613 -10.26 -36.21 3.74
N VAL A 614 -9.85 -35.53 4.81
CA VAL A 614 -10.47 -35.62 6.14
C VAL A 614 -10.91 -34.24 6.59
N TRP A 615 -12.14 -34.14 7.06
CA TRP A 615 -12.78 -32.93 7.53
C TRP A 615 -13.28 -33.15 8.96
N HIS A 616 -12.84 -32.30 9.88
CA HIS A 616 -13.11 -32.45 11.30
C HIS A 616 -14.00 -31.34 11.84
N ALA A 617 -15.32 -31.55 11.77
CA ALA A 617 -16.35 -30.63 12.25
C ALA A 617 -16.99 -31.06 13.58
N ALA A 618 -16.53 -32.16 14.18
CA ALA A 618 -17.06 -32.62 15.46
C ALA A 618 -16.72 -31.65 16.60
N GLY A 619 -17.71 -31.31 17.42
CA GLY A 619 -17.53 -30.41 18.55
C GLY A 619 -18.77 -30.34 19.43
N VAL A 620 -18.56 -29.95 20.68
CA VAL A 620 -19.61 -29.62 21.65
C VAL A 620 -19.18 -28.40 22.46
N LEU A 621 -20.16 -27.65 22.96
CA LEU A 621 -19.94 -26.50 23.84
C LEU A 621 -20.14 -26.88 25.31
N SER A 622 -19.50 -26.11 26.19
CA SER A 622 -19.67 -26.16 27.64
C SER A 622 -19.28 -24.79 28.22
N ASP A 623 -20.03 -23.79 27.80
CA ASP A 623 -19.72 -22.38 28.04
C ASP A 623 -19.89 -22.02 29.53
N GLY A 624 -19.04 -21.11 29.99
CA GLY A 624 -18.98 -20.61 31.35
C GLY A 624 -17.72 -19.77 31.55
N LEU A 625 -17.82 -18.70 32.34
CA LEU A 625 -16.66 -17.88 32.72
C LEU A 625 -15.54 -18.76 33.28
N LEU A 626 -14.29 -18.31 33.19
CA LEU A 626 -13.11 -19.06 33.64
C LEU A 626 -13.27 -19.59 35.09
N ARG A 627 -13.92 -18.82 35.97
CA ARG A 627 -14.22 -19.23 37.35
C ARG A 627 -15.10 -20.48 37.50
N ALA A 628 -15.95 -20.75 36.50
CA ALA A 628 -16.88 -21.88 36.47
C ALA A 628 -16.32 -23.09 35.72
N GLN A 629 -15.18 -22.95 35.04
CA GLN A 629 -14.55 -24.05 34.33
C GLN A 629 -13.91 -25.04 35.30
N ASN A 630 -14.03 -26.33 34.98
CA ASN A 630 -13.47 -27.42 35.76
C ASN A 630 -13.08 -28.61 34.86
N SER A 631 -12.49 -29.66 35.44
CA SER A 631 -12.00 -30.80 34.67
C SER A 631 -13.08 -31.49 33.82
N SER A 632 -14.34 -31.51 34.26
CA SER A 632 -15.44 -32.13 33.51
C SER A 632 -15.86 -31.30 32.29
N THR A 633 -15.93 -29.98 32.42
CA THR A 633 -16.27 -29.06 31.33
C THR A 633 -15.16 -29.03 30.27
N ILE A 634 -13.89 -29.06 30.71
CA ILE A 634 -12.72 -29.17 29.82
C ILE A 634 -12.76 -30.50 29.08
N LYS A 635 -12.88 -31.64 29.78
CA LYS A 635 -12.96 -32.98 29.16
C LYS A 635 -14.04 -33.08 28.10
N ARG A 636 -15.25 -32.57 28.41
CA ARG A 636 -16.40 -32.61 27.50
C ARG A 636 -16.11 -31.95 26.16
N VAL A 637 -15.45 -30.79 26.17
CA VAL A 637 -15.13 -30.03 24.95
C VAL A 637 -13.90 -30.59 24.23
N PHE A 638 -12.90 -31.07 24.98
CA PHE A 638 -11.66 -31.64 24.44
C PHE A 638 -11.87 -32.98 23.74
N ALA A 639 -12.80 -33.81 24.22
CA ALA A 639 -13.02 -35.13 23.65
C ALA A 639 -13.33 -35.11 22.14
N PRO A 640 -14.41 -34.47 21.66
CA PRO A 640 -14.73 -34.51 20.23
C PRO A 640 -13.76 -33.69 19.36
N LYS A 641 -13.10 -32.66 19.90
CA LYS A 641 -12.17 -31.80 19.14
C LYS A 641 -10.74 -32.33 19.16
N VAL A 642 -10.12 -32.36 20.33
CA VAL A 642 -8.68 -32.64 20.45
C VAL A 642 -8.41 -34.13 20.32
N ALA A 643 -9.08 -34.97 21.11
CA ALA A 643 -8.93 -36.42 20.99
C ALA A 643 -9.44 -36.91 19.63
N GLY A 644 -10.56 -36.33 19.16
CA GLY A 644 -11.11 -36.60 17.83
C GLY A 644 -10.15 -36.35 16.67
N ALA A 645 -9.57 -35.15 16.61
CA ALA A 645 -8.59 -34.81 15.58
C ALA A 645 -7.34 -35.69 15.64
N TRP A 646 -6.89 -36.05 16.84
CA TRP A 646 -5.73 -36.93 17.03
C TRP A 646 -6.00 -38.37 16.60
N ALA A 647 -7.19 -38.90 16.91
CA ALA A 647 -7.62 -40.24 16.50
C ALA A 647 -7.76 -40.34 14.98
N LEU A 648 -8.40 -39.34 14.35
CA LEU A 648 -8.52 -39.27 12.88
C LEU A 648 -7.16 -39.17 12.18
N GLN A 649 -6.25 -38.37 12.71
CA GLN A 649 -4.90 -38.27 12.16
C GLN A 649 -4.17 -39.63 12.21
N GLN A 650 -4.28 -40.36 13.32
CA GLN A 650 -3.67 -41.68 13.43
C GLN A 650 -4.32 -42.69 12.47
N ALA A 651 -5.65 -42.71 12.40
CA ALA A 651 -6.38 -43.63 11.53
C ALA A 651 -6.09 -43.38 10.04
N ALA A 652 -5.89 -42.12 9.63
CA ALA A 652 -5.61 -41.74 8.24
C ALA A 652 -4.11 -41.59 7.91
N ALA A 653 -3.21 -41.98 8.82
CA ALA A 653 -1.77 -41.69 8.70
C ALA A 653 -1.11 -42.28 7.43
N THR A 654 -1.66 -43.37 6.89
CA THR A 654 -1.15 -44.05 5.68
C THR A 654 -1.91 -43.66 4.41
N SER A 655 -2.88 -42.75 4.49
CA SER A 655 -3.67 -42.30 3.34
C SER A 655 -3.00 -41.11 2.63
N PRO A 656 -2.96 -41.07 1.29
CA PRO A 656 -2.40 -39.95 0.54
C PRO A 656 -3.41 -38.79 0.49
N LEU A 657 -3.53 -38.05 1.59
CA LEU A 657 -4.52 -36.98 1.71
C LEU A 657 -4.13 -35.72 0.93
N ASP A 658 -5.00 -35.32 -0.01
CA ASP A 658 -4.97 -34.03 -0.68
C ASP A 658 -5.39 -32.90 0.26
N THR A 659 -6.26 -33.19 1.24
CA THR A 659 -6.74 -32.19 2.21
C THR A 659 -6.99 -32.75 3.61
N TYR A 660 -6.71 -31.94 4.63
CA TYR A 660 -7.00 -32.26 6.03
C TYR A 660 -7.50 -31.00 6.75
N VAL A 661 -8.81 -30.84 6.91
CA VAL A 661 -9.42 -29.60 7.39
C VAL A 661 -9.93 -29.77 8.80
N LEU A 662 -9.52 -28.88 9.70
CA LEU A 662 -9.93 -28.85 11.10
C LEU A 662 -10.84 -27.65 11.34
N PHE A 663 -12.03 -27.86 11.93
CA PHE A 663 -12.96 -26.77 12.18
C PHE A 663 -12.69 -26.22 13.59
N SER A 664 -11.90 -25.15 13.60
CA SER A 664 -11.58 -24.34 14.77
C SER A 664 -12.61 -23.20 14.92
N SER A 665 -12.29 -22.18 15.71
CA SER A 665 -13.16 -21.02 15.92
C SER A 665 -12.37 -19.75 16.19
N ILE A 666 -12.94 -18.61 15.79
CA ILE A 666 -12.43 -17.27 16.14
C ILE A 666 -12.34 -17.03 17.67
N ALA A 667 -12.96 -17.88 18.49
CA ALA A 667 -12.78 -17.85 19.94
C ALA A 667 -11.31 -18.02 20.36
N THR A 668 -10.48 -18.71 19.55
CA THR A 668 -9.03 -18.77 19.75
C THR A 668 -8.34 -17.45 19.34
N LEU A 669 -8.88 -16.75 18.34
CA LEU A 669 -8.28 -15.54 17.76
C LEU A 669 -8.56 -14.29 18.58
N ILE A 670 -9.84 -13.98 18.80
CA ILE A 670 -10.33 -12.71 19.37
C ILE A 670 -10.62 -12.87 20.87
N GLY A 671 -10.87 -14.09 21.33
CA GLY A 671 -11.50 -14.32 22.62
C GLY A 671 -13.01 -14.06 22.56
N GLY A 672 -13.75 -14.68 23.46
CA GLY A 672 -15.21 -14.68 23.53
C GLY A 672 -15.60 -15.11 24.93
N GLY A 673 -16.08 -14.16 25.73
CA GLY A 673 -16.28 -14.36 27.17
C GLY A 673 -17.06 -15.64 27.48
N GLY A 674 -16.52 -16.47 28.37
CA GLY A 674 -17.12 -17.75 28.77
C GLY A 674 -16.72 -18.96 27.93
N GLN A 675 -15.80 -18.83 26.97
CA GLN A 675 -15.39 -19.94 26.08
C GLN A 675 -13.91 -20.33 26.23
N SER A 676 -13.33 -20.21 27.43
CA SER A 676 -11.92 -20.55 27.69
C SER A 676 -11.56 -22.02 27.38
N ASN A 677 -12.40 -22.98 27.78
CA ASN A 677 -12.24 -24.41 27.43
C ASN A 677 -12.34 -24.66 25.90
N TYR A 678 -13.27 -23.99 25.23
CA TYR A 678 -13.49 -24.10 23.79
C TYR A 678 -12.37 -23.46 22.98
N ALA A 679 -11.91 -22.27 23.35
CA ALA A 679 -10.75 -21.62 22.74
C ALA A 679 -9.47 -22.44 22.94
N ALA A 680 -9.28 -23.03 24.12
CA ALA A 680 -8.13 -23.91 24.35
C ALA A 680 -8.18 -25.18 23.49
N ALA A 681 -9.35 -25.81 23.34
CA ALA A 681 -9.51 -26.99 22.48
C ALA A 681 -9.27 -26.65 21.00
N ASN A 682 -9.75 -25.50 20.54
CA ASN A 682 -9.55 -25.02 19.17
C ASN A 682 -8.10 -24.63 18.91
N GLY A 683 -7.39 -24.00 19.86
CA GLY A 683 -5.96 -23.72 19.75
C GLY A 683 -5.10 -24.98 19.55
N MET A 684 -5.53 -26.13 20.10
CA MET A 684 -4.89 -27.42 19.81
C MET A 684 -5.10 -27.88 18.36
N LEU A 685 -6.28 -27.61 17.77
CA LEU A 685 -6.55 -27.87 16.35
C LEU A 685 -5.71 -26.95 15.45
N ASP A 686 -5.60 -25.68 15.82
CA ASP A 686 -4.80 -24.68 15.09
C ASP A 686 -3.32 -25.09 15.04
N SER A 687 -2.78 -25.54 16.17
CA SER A 687 -1.41 -26.07 16.24
C SER A 687 -1.25 -27.38 15.45
N LEU A 688 -2.25 -28.27 15.43
CA LEU A 688 -2.22 -29.47 14.60
C LEU A 688 -2.18 -29.14 13.11
N GLY A 689 -3.00 -28.20 12.64
CA GLY A 689 -3.01 -27.72 11.26
C GLY A 689 -1.66 -27.11 10.86
N ALA A 690 -1.12 -26.22 11.70
CA ALA A 690 0.21 -25.64 11.52
C ALA A 690 1.32 -26.71 11.48
N CYS A 691 1.32 -27.65 12.42
CA CYS A 691 2.33 -28.71 12.51
C CYS A 691 2.32 -29.64 11.29
N ARG A 692 1.14 -29.97 10.75
CA ARG A 692 1.06 -30.78 9.53
C ARG A 692 1.67 -30.03 8.33
N ARG A 693 1.38 -28.73 8.17
CA ARG A 693 1.94 -27.90 7.09
C ARG A 693 3.46 -27.74 7.19
N THR A 694 4.01 -27.55 8.39
CA THR A 694 5.48 -27.48 8.57
C THR A 694 6.17 -28.81 8.24
N ARG A 695 5.44 -29.92 8.25
CA ARG A 695 5.89 -31.26 7.81
C ARG A 695 5.54 -31.57 6.35
N ALA A 696 5.20 -30.56 5.56
CA ALA A 696 4.79 -30.68 4.16
C ALA A 696 3.58 -31.61 3.93
N MET A 697 2.72 -31.79 4.95
CA MET A 697 1.43 -32.46 4.79
C MET A 697 0.33 -31.43 4.59
N ASN A 698 -0.63 -31.73 3.71
CA ASN A 698 -1.80 -30.89 3.50
C ASN A 698 -2.65 -30.84 4.78
N ALA A 699 -2.82 -29.64 5.34
CA ALA A 699 -3.74 -29.39 6.44
C ALA A 699 -4.08 -27.92 6.61
N THR A 700 -5.29 -27.62 7.05
CA THR A 700 -5.69 -26.26 7.42
C THR A 700 -6.66 -26.32 8.58
N SER A 701 -6.35 -25.59 9.65
CA SER A 701 -7.33 -25.27 10.69
C SER A 701 -8.05 -23.97 10.31
N VAL A 702 -9.37 -24.02 10.25
CA VAL A 702 -10.21 -22.86 9.93
C VAL A 702 -10.88 -22.36 11.19
N GLU A 703 -10.48 -21.17 11.64
CA GLU A 703 -11.09 -20.43 12.73
C GLU A 703 -12.39 -19.78 12.23
N TRP A 704 -13.51 -20.49 12.36
CA TRP A 704 -14.81 -20.00 11.91
C TRP A 704 -15.39 -18.94 12.85
N GLY A 705 -15.86 -17.84 12.26
CA GLY A 705 -16.80 -16.91 12.86
C GLY A 705 -18.23 -17.48 12.99
N PRO A 706 -19.17 -16.67 13.48
CA PRO A 706 -20.57 -17.08 13.61
C PRO A 706 -21.20 -17.27 12.22
N TRP A 707 -21.97 -18.34 12.03
CA TRP A 707 -22.67 -18.63 10.77
C TRP A 707 -24.12 -18.18 10.85
N ALA A 708 -24.64 -17.61 9.76
CA ALA A 708 -25.95 -16.96 9.76
C ALA A 708 -27.12 -17.93 10.00
N ALA A 709 -27.08 -19.10 9.35
CA ALA A 709 -28.24 -20.00 9.27
C ALA A 709 -27.99 -21.41 9.86
N VAL A 710 -26.76 -21.76 10.22
CA VAL A 710 -26.38 -23.13 10.60
C VAL A 710 -25.32 -23.14 11.72
N GLY A 711 -25.27 -24.22 12.49
CA GLY A 711 -24.22 -24.44 13.50
C GLY A 711 -24.62 -23.99 14.91
N MET A 712 -23.64 -24.00 15.82
CA MET A 712 -23.88 -23.81 17.27
C MET A 712 -24.21 -22.37 17.67
N ALA A 713 -24.08 -21.42 16.73
CA ALA A 713 -24.37 -19.99 16.93
C ALA A 713 -25.65 -19.52 16.23
N ALA A 714 -26.44 -20.43 15.62
CA ALA A 714 -27.63 -20.06 14.84
C ALA A 714 -28.85 -19.57 15.67
N ASP A 715 -28.67 -19.38 16.99
CA ASP A 715 -29.69 -18.79 17.86
C ASP A 715 -29.78 -17.28 17.63
N GLU A 716 -31.00 -16.78 17.42
CA GLU A 716 -31.29 -15.41 17.00
C GLU A 716 -30.86 -14.37 18.06
N SER A 717 -30.94 -14.71 19.35
CA SER A 717 -30.54 -13.83 20.45
C SER A 717 -29.02 -13.69 20.56
N ILE A 718 -28.29 -14.76 20.25
CA ILE A 718 -26.81 -14.79 20.22
C ILE A 718 -26.30 -13.98 19.02
N ASN A 719 -26.95 -14.11 17.87
CA ASN A 719 -26.62 -13.38 16.65
C ASN A 719 -26.70 -11.86 16.83
N ALA A 720 -27.78 -11.35 17.44
CA ALA A 720 -27.95 -9.92 17.67
C ALA A 720 -26.82 -9.31 18.54
N ARG A 721 -26.41 -10.01 19.60
CA ARG A 721 -25.32 -9.56 20.48
C ARG A 721 -23.96 -9.55 19.77
N ILE A 722 -23.68 -10.57 18.96
CA ILE A 722 -22.42 -10.66 18.20
C ILE A 722 -22.36 -9.60 17.09
N GLN A 723 -23.47 -9.35 16.40
CA GLN A 723 -23.56 -8.26 15.41
C GLN A 723 -23.47 -6.87 16.06
N ALA A 724 -23.99 -6.71 17.28
CA ALA A 724 -23.82 -5.49 18.06
C ALA A 724 -22.35 -5.19 18.39
N SER A 725 -21.51 -6.21 18.53
CA SER A 725 -20.06 -6.03 18.75
C SER A 725 -19.25 -5.79 17.46
N GLY A 726 -19.89 -5.69 16.29
CA GLY A 726 -19.22 -5.46 15.01
C GLY A 726 -18.72 -6.73 14.31
N ILE A 727 -19.09 -7.92 14.80
CA ILE A 727 -18.83 -9.21 14.17
C ILE A 727 -20.08 -9.62 13.38
N GLY A 728 -19.97 -9.68 12.05
CA GLY A 728 -21.03 -10.14 11.15
C GLY A 728 -21.15 -11.66 11.08
N LEU A 729 -22.26 -12.12 10.49
CA LEU A 729 -22.55 -13.53 10.29
C LEU A 729 -22.05 -14.01 8.93
N ILE A 730 -21.45 -15.20 8.90
CA ILE A 730 -20.94 -15.85 7.69
C ILE A 730 -22.12 -16.40 6.89
N SER A 731 -22.20 -16.01 5.63
CA SER A 731 -23.12 -16.59 4.64
C SER A 731 -22.60 -17.92 4.07
N LEU A 732 -23.47 -18.71 3.44
CA LEU A 732 -23.06 -19.94 2.74
C LEU A 732 -22.05 -19.66 1.61
N GLU A 733 -22.19 -18.53 0.92
CA GLU A 733 -21.28 -18.08 -0.14
C GLU A 733 -19.89 -17.79 0.42
N GLN A 734 -19.82 -17.02 1.52
CA GLN A 734 -18.56 -16.73 2.21
C GLN A 734 -17.91 -18.00 2.79
N GLY A 735 -18.72 -18.94 3.29
CA GLY A 735 -18.24 -20.25 3.75
C GLY A 735 -17.62 -21.08 2.63
N THR A 736 -18.24 -21.08 1.45
CA THR A 736 -17.74 -21.77 0.26
C THR A 736 -16.37 -21.28 -0.17
N LEU A 737 -16.16 -19.97 -0.13
CA LEU A 737 -14.87 -19.35 -0.40
C LEU A 737 -13.76 -19.88 0.54
N ALA A 738 -14.06 -20.03 1.82
CA ALA A 738 -13.10 -20.63 2.77
C ALA A 738 -12.86 -22.13 2.54
N PHE A 739 -13.85 -22.89 2.05
CA PHE A 739 -13.65 -24.30 1.69
C PHE A 739 -12.78 -24.46 0.44
N GLN A 740 -12.98 -23.64 -0.58
CA GLN A 740 -12.10 -23.61 -1.75
C GLN A 740 -10.66 -23.30 -1.34
N ALA A 741 -10.50 -22.38 -0.38
CA ALA A 741 -9.20 -22.01 0.12
C ALA A 741 -8.43 -23.15 0.78
N THR A 742 -9.10 -24.03 1.51
CA THR A 742 -8.43 -25.14 2.20
C THR A 742 -7.93 -26.25 1.27
N LEU A 743 -8.38 -26.26 0.01
CA LEU A 743 -7.91 -27.18 -1.02
C LEU A 743 -6.63 -26.70 -1.72
N GLN A 744 -6.18 -25.47 -1.46
CA GLN A 744 -5.00 -24.92 -2.13
C GLN A 744 -3.70 -25.56 -1.60
N PRO A 745 -2.71 -25.89 -2.46
CA PRO A 745 -1.44 -26.46 -2.02
C PRO A 745 -0.64 -25.56 -1.07
N ALA A 746 -0.78 -24.23 -1.21
CA ALA A 746 0.00 -23.24 -0.48
C ALA A 746 -0.76 -22.53 0.66
N VAL A 747 -1.98 -22.98 1.00
CA VAL A 747 -2.78 -22.36 2.08
C VAL A 747 -2.07 -22.45 3.44
N SER A 748 -2.29 -21.43 4.27
CA SER A 748 -1.81 -21.40 5.65
C SER A 748 -2.32 -22.61 6.45
N GLY A 749 -1.51 -23.07 7.41
CA GLY A 749 -1.92 -24.10 8.37
C GLY A 749 -3.02 -23.65 9.32
N VAL A 750 -3.18 -22.33 9.51
CA VAL A 750 -4.26 -21.71 10.28
C VAL A 750 -4.78 -20.51 9.49
N MET A 751 -6.10 -20.45 9.32
CA MET A 751 -6.80 -19.39 8.60
C MET A 751 -8.08 -19.06 9.34
N SER A 752 -8.49 -17.79 9.34
CA SER A 752 -9.70 -17.33 10.01
C SER A 752 -10.70 -16.80 8.98
N LEU A 753 -11.96 -17.19 9.07
CA LEU A 753 -13.05 -16.55 8.32
C LEU A 753 -13.92 -15.79 9.33
N VAL A 754 -13.86 -14.46 9.28
CA VAL A 754 -14.62 -13.60 10.20
C VAL A 754 -15.08 -12.32 9.51
N VAL A 755 -16.39 -12.10 9.49
CA VAL A 755 -16.95 -10.85 8.95
C VAL A 755 -16.79 -9.78 10.03
N LEU A 756 -15.93 -8.79 9.80
CA LEU A 756 -15.68 -7.70 10.75
C LEU A 756 -16.03 -6.35 10.13
N THR A 757 -16.91 -5.62 10.79
CA THR A 757 -17.06 -4.17 10.58
C THR A 757 -16.01 -3.48 11.43
N TRP A 758 -14.79 -3.34 10.88
CA TRP A 758 -13.60 -2.89 11.61
C TRP A 758 -13.80 -1.61 12.42
N SER A 759 -14.47 -0.61 11.86
CA SER A 759 -14.75 0.65 12.55
C SER A 759 -15.60 0.45 13.81
N LYS A 760 -16.67 -0.35 13.71
CA LYS A 760 -17.57 -0.70 14.82
C LYS A 760 -16.91 -1.62 15.84
N PHE A 761 -16.19 -2.64 15.38
CA PHE A 761 -15.52 -3.60 16.27
C PHE A 761 -14.43 -2.91 17.10
N LEU A 762 -13.58 -2.09 16.48
CA LEU A 762 -12.49 -1.39 17.17
C LEU A 762 -12.97 -0.21 18.03
N SER A 763 -14.11 0.43 17.72
CA SER A 763 -14.65 1.51 18.55
C SER A 763 -15.14 1.04 19.92
N LEU A 764 -15.49 -0.24 20.05
CA LEU A 764 -15.94 -0.85 21.32
C LEU A 764 -14.79 -1.26 22.24
N LEU A 765 -13.55 -1.25 21.73
CA LEU A 765 -12.36 -1.59 22.49
C LEU A 765 -11.67 -0.32 23.01
N PRO A 766 -11.24 -0.27 24.29
CA PRO A 766 -10.57 0.89 24.85
C PRO A 766 -9.31 1.24 24.06
N GLU A 767 -8.49 0.22 23.76
CA GLU A 767 -7.30 0.32 22.93
C GLU A 767 -7.32 -0.77 21.84
N VAL A 768 -6.60 -0.53 20.74
CA VAL A 768 -6.46 -1.53 19.67
C VAL A 768 -5.47 -2.59 20.15
N PRO A 769 -5.87 -3.88 20.26
CA PRO A 769 -4.94 -4.92 20.67
C PRO A 769 -3.76 -5.03 19.70
N PRO A 770 -2.52 -5.33 20.17
CA PRO A 770 -1.34 -5.44 19.30
C PRO A 770 -1.52 -6.43 18.13
N LEU A 771 -2.27 -7.53 18.36
CA LEU A 771 -2.65 -8.48 17.31
C LEU A 771 -3.33 -7.78 16.11
N MET A 772 -4.09 -6.71 16.34
CA MET A 772 -4.87 -5.99 15.33
C MET A 772 -4.25 -4.65 14.90
N ALA A 773 -2.98 -4.40 15.24
CA ALA A 773 -2.30 -3.13 14.97
C ALA A 773 -2.38 -2.68 13.49
N ASN A 774 -2.39 -3.62 12.54
CA ASN A 774 -2.53 -3.33 11.10
C ASN A 774 -3.86 -2.65 10.71
N TYR A 775 -4.86 -2.66 11.59
CA TYR A 775 -6.19 -2.10 11.35
C TYR A 775 -6.49 -0.88 12.23
N ALA A 776 -5.51 -0.37 13.00
CA ALA A 776 -5.71 0.72 13.95
C ALA A 776 -6.31 1.99 13.32
N SER A 777 -5.93 2.32 12.07
CA SER A 777 -6.45 3.48 11.33
C SER A 777 -7.96 3.42 11.03
N ARG A 778 -8.60 2.25 11.17
CA ARG A 778 -10.05 2.09 10.94
C ARG A 778 -10.91 2.49 12.14
N LYS A 779 -10.31 2.78 13.29
CA LYS A 779 -11.00 3.29 14.48
C LYS A 779 -11.47 4.74 14.21
N GLY A 780 -12.73 4.94 13.78
CA GLY A 780 -13.36 6.27 13.60
C GLY A 780 -14.14 6.55 12.28
N ALA A 781 -14.21 5.63 11.32
CA ALA A 781 -14.67 5.90 9.94
C ALA A 781 -16.19 5.74 9.63
N VAL A 782 -17.13 6.03 10.56
CA VAL A 782 -18.55 5.58 10.44
C VAL A 782 -19.52 6.56 9.74
N ALA A 783 -19.09 7.71 9.20
CA ALA A 783 -20.02 8.70 8.63
C ALA A 783 -19.89 8.88 7.10
N ALA A 784 -20.49 7.98 6.28
CA ALA A 784 -21.00 8.26 4.90
C ALA A 784 -21.39 6.99 4.09
N GLY A 785 -22.64 6.90 3.56
CA GLY A 785 -22.96 6.25 2.26
C GLY A 785 -24.15 5.25 2.15
N GLY A 786 -24.99 5.40 1.10
CA GLY A 786 -25.95 4.39 0.56
C GLY A 786 -26.80 4.82 -0.71
N PRO A 787 -26.97 4.02 -1.82
CA PRO A 787 -27.65 4.37 -3.12
C PRO A 787 -28.71 3.36 -3.75
N GLN A 788 -29.44 3.69 -4.87
CA GLN A 788 -29.92 2.85 -6.07
C GLN A 788 -31.05 3.46 -7.03
N GLY A 789 -31.00 3.33 -8.40
CA GLY A 789 -32.12 2.89 -9.35
C GLY A 789 -32.57 3.62 -10.69
N GLU A 790 -32.42 2.98 -11.90
CA GLU A 790 -33.05 2.95 -13.30
C GLU A 790 -33.72 4.15 -14.10
N VAL A 791 -33.66 4.17 -15.48
CA VAL A 791 -33.82 5.34 -16.44
C VAL A 791 -35.02 5.34 -17.42
N LYS A 792 -35.65 6.50 -17.66
CA LYS A 792 -36.59 6.96 -18.73
C LYS A 792 -36.07 8.22 -19.48
N GLU A 793 -36.53 8.44 -20.71
CA GLU A 793 -36.18 9.57 -21.60
C GLU A 793 -36.80 10.91 -21.13
N ILE A 794 -36.07 12.03 -21.21
CA ILE A 794 -36.44 13.35 -20.63
C ILE A 794 -36.66 14.41 -21.73
N THR A 795 -37.87 14.98 -21.81
CA THR A 795 -38.22 16.07 -22.75
C THR A 795 -38.20 17.47 -22.10
N LEU A 796 -38.14 18.55 -22.89
CA LEU A 796 -38.23 19.93 -22.41
C LEU A 796 -39.51 20.18 -21.58
N GLU A 797 -40.64 19.62 -22.00
CA GLU A 797 -41.91 19.73 -21.30
C GLU A 797 -41.85 19.06 -19.92
N MET A 798 -41.19 17.90 -19.82
CA MET A 798 -40.91 17.23 -18.53
C MET A 798 -40.00 18.07 -17.64
N ILE A 799 -38.97 18.71 -18.20
CA ILE A 799 -38.05 19.58 -17.44
C ILE A 799 -38.81 20.80 -16.90
N GLN A 800 -39.68 21.41 -17.71
CA GLN A 800 -40.51 22.54 -17.27
C GLN A 800 -41.55 22.14 -16.21
N GLU A 801 -42.17 20.97 -16.33
CA GLU A 801 -43.12 20.45 -15.34
C GLU A 801 -42.41 20.11 -14.02
N THR A 802 -41.21 19.54 -14.10
CA THR A 802 -40.35 19.26 -12.93
C THR A 802 -39.88 20.55 -12.27
N LEU A 803 -39.48 21.56 -13.06
CA LEU A 803 -39.14 22.90 -12.57
C LEU A 803 -40.33 23.55 -11.86
N LYS A 804 -41.52 23.54 -12.47
CA LYS A 804 -42.75 24.08 -11.88
C LYS A 804 -43.09 23.40 -10.54
N SER A 805 -42.86 22.09 -10.45
CA SER A 805 -43.06 21.35 -9.18
C SER A 805 -42.02 21.70 -8.11
N THR A 806 -40.80 22.07 -8.51
CA THR A 806 -39.68 22.36 -7.61
C THR A 806 -39.68 23.83 -7.15
N THR A 807 -40.02 24.78 -8.03
CA THR A 807 -40.04 26.23 -7.74
C THR A 807 -41.43 26.75 -7.34
N GLY A 808 -42.49 26.00 -7.65
CA GLY A 808 -43.89 26.37 -7.36
C GLY A 808 -44.49 27.41 -8.33
N SER A 809 -43.75 27.84 -9.36
CA SER A 809 -44.16 28.83 -10.35
C SER A 809 -43.71 28.44 -11.76
N GLU A 810 -44.35 28.99 -12.80
CA GLU A 810 -43.88 28.78 -14.17
C GLU A 810 -42.58 29.55 -14.43
N VAL A 811 -41.58 28.85 -14.97
CA VAL A 811 -40.24 29.37 -15.26
C VAL A 811 -40.07 29.52 -16.78
N ASP A 812 -39.58 30.68 -17.21
CA ASP A 812 -39.26 30.94 -18.61
C ASP A 812 -38.09 30.03 -19.06
N PRO A 813 -38.22 29.29 -20.18
CA PRO A 813 -37.22 28.32 -20.62
C PRO A 813 -35.84 28.90 -20.94
N ASP A 814 -35.73 30.21 -21.19
CA ASP A 814 -34.49 30.89 -21.55
C ASP A 814 -33.91 31.77 -20.43
N ALA A 815 -34.61 31.88 -19.29
CA ALA A 815 -34.13 32.60 -18.11
C ALA A 815 -33.17 31.76 -17.26
N PRO A 816 -32.18 32.37 -16.57
CA PRO A 816 -31.31 31.66 -15.65
C PRO A 816 -32.11 31.02 -14.50
N LEU A 817 -31.93 29.72 -14.30
CA LEU A 817 -32.71 28.94 -13.32
C LEU A 817 -32.55 29.46 -11.88
N MET A 818 -31.36 29.96 -11.54
CA MET A 818 -31.06 30.53 -10.21
C MET A 818 -31.80 31.85 -9.93
N GLU A 819 -32.07 32.65 -10.97
CA GLU A 819 -32.84 33.89 -10.86
C GLU A 819 -34.35 33.63 -10.83
N SER A 820 -34.77 32.46 -11.30
CA SER A 820 -36.16 32.02 -11.36
C SER A 820 -36.64 31.32 -10.08
N GLY A 821 -35.87 31.42 -8.98
CA GLY A 821 -36.22 30.90 -7.66
C GLY A 821 -35.66 29.51 -7.34
N LEU A 822 -34.77 28.96 -8.16
CA LEU A 822 -34.08 27.70 -7.88
C LEU A 822 -32.87 27.97 -6.97
N ASP A 823 -32.98 27.70 -5.68
CA ASP A 823 -31.88 27.86 -4.72
C ASP A 823 -30.90 26.66 -4.73
N SER A 824 -29.83 26.71 -3.94
CA SER A 824 -28.81 25.65 -3.91
C SER A 824 -29.32 24.28 -3.46
N LEU A 825 -30.51 24.22 -2.82
CA LEU A 825 -31.17 22.97 -2.47
C LEU A 825 -32.07 22.50 -3.62
N GLY A 826 -32.82 23.41 -4.24
CA GLY A 826 -33.67 23.17 -5.42
C GLY A 826 -32.87 22.74 -6.66
N ALA A 827 -31.63 23.21 -6.84
CA ALA A 827 -30.74 22.77 -7.92
C ALA A 827 -30.29 21.30 -7.76
N VAL A 828 -30.08 20.86 -6.52
CA VAL A 828 -29.74 19.46 -6.21
C VAL A 828 -30.98 18.57 -6.33
N GLU A 829 -32.14 19.06 -5.91
CA GLU A 829 -33.42 18.36 -6.00
C GLU A 829 -33.86 18.18 -7.47
N LEU A 830 -33.75 19.22 -8.29
CA LEU A 830 -33.98 19.15 -9.74
C LEU A 830 -33.01 18.17 -10.42
N ARG A 831 -31.70 18.21 -10.10
CA ARG A 831 -30.73 17.23 -10.61
C ARG A 831 -31.10 15.80 -10.19
N ASN A 832 -31.52 15.59 -8.95
CA ASN A 832 -31.90 14.26 -8.46
C ASN A 832 -33.17 13.74 -9.11
N GLN A 833 -34.17 14.59 -9.32
CA GLN A 833 -35.41 14.23 -10.00
C GLN A 833 -35.14 13.92 -11.48
N LEU A 834 -34.33 14.74 -12.17
CA LEU A 834 -33.88 14.45 -13.53
C LEU A 834 -32.96 13.22 -13.58
N GLN A 835 -32.15 12.94 -12.56
CA GLN A 835 -31.34 11.71 -12.47
C GLN A 835 -32.18 10.47 -12.20
N ALA A 836 -33.28 10.59 -11.45
CA ALA A 836 -34.23 9.51 -11.19
C ALA A 836 -35.12 9.23 -12.40
N VAL A 837 -35.42 10.27 -13.20
CA VAL A 837 -36.13 10.09 -14.47
C VAL A 837 -35.15 9.61 -15.54
N ALA A 838 -33.92 10.12 -15.66
CA ALA A 838 -32.89 9.71 -16.64
C ALA A 838 -32.01 8.54 -16.17
N GLY A 839 -32.29 7.95 -15.01
CA GLY A 839 -31.74 6.77 -14.32
C GLY A 839 -30.26 6.35 -14.35
N ASP A 840 -30.02 5.10 -13.92
CA ASP A 840 -28.69 4.49 -13.69
C ASP A 840 -27.71 4.44 -14.88
N GLY A 841 -28.14 4.78 -16.10
CA GLY A 841 -27.31 4.81 -17.31
C GLY A 841 -26.72 6.18 -17.67
N VAL A 842 -27.27 7.28 -17.14
CA VAL A 842 -26.86 8.65 -17.48
C VAL A 842 -26.33 9.33 -16.23
N SER A 843 -25.01 9.43 -16.08
CA SER A 843 -24.40 10.11 -14.92
C SER A 843 -24.42 11.61 -15.12
N LEU A 844 -25.38 12.31 -14.50
CA LEU A 844 -25.47 13.76 -14.59
C LEU A 844 -24.42 14.45 -13.70
N PRO A 845 -23.56 15.32 -14.25
CA PRO A 845 -22.57 16.06 -13.47
C PRO A 845 -23.21 16.84 -12.33
N SER A 846 -22.54 16.94 -11.18
CA SER A 846 -23.00 17.77 -10.06
C SER A 846 -23.08 19.27 -10.40
N THR A 847 -22.46 19.66 -11.51
CA THR A 847 -22.46 21.01 -12.08
C THR A 847 -23.50 21.21 -13.18
N LEU A 848 -24.33 20.22 -13.53
CA LEU A 848 -25.24 20.26 -14.68
C LEU A 848 -26.10 21.54 -14.75
N VAL A 849 -26.70 21.95 -13.63
CA VAL A 849 -27.54 23.16 -13.54
C VAL A 849 -26.72 24.47 -13.66
N PHE A 850 -25.41 24.40 -13.41
CA PHE A 850 -24.47 25.52 -13.56
C PHE A 850 -23.84 25.57 -14.96
N ASP A 851 -23.57 24.41 -15.55
CA ASP A 851 -23.01 24.28 -16.90
C ASP A 851 -24.09 24.52 -17.98
N HIS A 852 -25.35 24.23 -17.66
CA HIS A 852 -26.53 24.44 -18.50
C HIS A 852 -27.60 25.26 -17.73
N PRO A 853 -27.38 26.58 -17.57
CA PRO A 853 -28.15 27.42 -16.66
C PRO A 853 -29.59 27.75 -17.07
N THR A 854 -30.13 27.21 -18.17
CA THR A 854 -31.52 27.42 -18.61
C THR A 854 -32.23 26.09 -18.91
N ALA A 855 -33.57 26.07 -18.83
CA ALA A 855 -34.34 24.84 -19.10
C ALA A 855 -34.15 24.33 -20.54
N ARG A 856 -33.96 25.26 -21.50
CA ARG A 856 -33.67 24.91 -22.90
C ARG A 856 -32.28 24.30 -23.08
N GLN A 857 -31.27 24.79 -22.34
CA GLN A 857 -29.91 24.22 -22.37
C GLN A 857 -29.86 22.84 -21.71
N LEU A 858 -30.67 22.60 -20.67
CA LEU A 858 -30.84 21.26 -20.07
C LEU A 858 -31.53 20.29 -21.03
N ALA A 859 -32.60 20.69 -21.71
CA ALA A 859 -33.25 19.83 -22.71
C ALA A 859 -32.31 19.51 -23.89
N ALA A 860 -31.57 20.50 -24.38
CA ALA A 860 -30.57 20.32 -25.44
C ALA A 860 -29.42 19.38 -25.02
N PHE A 861 -29.03 19.38 -23.74
CA PHE A 861 -28.05 18.41 -23.21
C PHE A 861 -28.56 16.96 -23.31
N PHE A 862 -29.85 16.72 -23.10
CA PHE A 862 -30.44 15.38 -23.24
C PHE A 862 -30.79 15.01 -24.69
N GLU A 863 -31.04 15.99 -25.57
CA GLU A 863 -31.26 15.76 -27.01
C GLU A 863 -29.94 15.55 -27.78
N ALA A 864 -28.83 16.17 -27.36
CA ALA A 864 -27.53 16.10 -28.06
C ALA A 864 -26.81 14.76 -27.92
N ASP A 865 -27.20 13.89 -26.98
CA ASP A 865 -26.64 12.54 -26.81
C ASP A 865 -27.37 11.48 -27.65
N ALA A 866 -28.41 11.87 -28.42
CA ALA A 866 -29.29 10.94 -29.14
C ALA A 866 -29.11 10.88 -30.68
N ASP A 867 -28.41 11.81 -31.36
CA ASP A 867 -28.29 11.77 -32.84
C ASP A 867 -26.99 12.41 -33.45
N ALA A 868 -25.91 11.62 -33.52
CA ALA A 868 -24.81 11.56 -34.55
C ALA A 868 -24.05 12.86 -35.04
N PRO A 869 -23.12 12.79 -36.03
CA PRO A 869 -21.76 12.23 -36.06
C PRO A 869 -20.64 13.25 -36.45
N VAL A 870 -19.38 12.77 -36.46
CA VAL A 870 -18.11 13.48 -36.76
C VAL A 870 -18.11 14.25 -38.10
N THR A 871 -17.80 15.56 -38.06
CA THR A 871 -17.30 16.31 -39.23
C THR A 871 -16.21 17.32 -38.84
N GLU A 872 -15.10 17.29 -39.59
CA GLU A 872 -13.99 18.24 -39.51
C GLU A 872 -14.40 19.67 -39.88
N ALA A 873 -13.90 20.66 -39.14
CA ALA A 873 -13.71 22.02 -39.61
C ALA A 873 -12.30 22.48 -39.21
N SER A 874 -11.49 22.87 -40.21
CA SER A 874 -10.09 23.27 -40.09
C SER A 874 -9.90 24.79 -39.95
N GLY A 875 -8.84 25.19 -39.24
CA GLY A 875 -8.07 26.45 -39.42
C GLY A 875 -8.54 27.63 -38.56
N ALA A 876 -7.70 28.28 -37.73
CA ALA A 876 -6.33 28.75 -37.99
C ALA A 876 -5.45 28.78 -36.71
N PRO A 877 -4.11 28.89 -36.84
CA PRO A 877 -3.15 28.58 -35.77
C PRO A 877 -2.83 29.79 -34.89
N VAL A 878 -2.68 29.57 -33.57
CA VAL A 878 -1.93 30.49 -32.73
C VAL A 878 -0.47 30.02 -32.70
N SER A 879 0.40 30.96 -33.02
CA SER A 879 1.80 30.81 -33.40
C SER A 879 2.73 30.50 -32.22
N GLY A 880 3.45 29.37 -32.34
CA GLY A 880 4.87 29.19 -32.00
C GLY A 880 5.46 29.82 -30.74
N ALA A 881 5.55 29.05 -29.65
CA ALA A 881 6.57 29.26 -28.63
C ALA A 881 7.87 28.53 -29.02
N ARG A 882 8.86 29.31 -29.46
CA ARG A 882 10.25 28.87 -29.62
C ARG A 882 10.78 28.32 -28.29
N VAL A 883 11.44 27.17 -28.33
CA VAL A 883 12.34 26.74 -27.25
C VAL A 883 13.51 27.72 -27.22
N ALA A 884 13.42 28.75 -26.39
CA ALA A 884 14.51 29.65 -26.10
C ALA A 884 15.40 29.02 -25.03
N SER A 885 16.54 28.51 -25.48
CA SER A 885 17.70 28.23 -24.64
C SER A 885 18.09 29.48 -23.83
N SER A 886 18.21 29.30 -22.51
CA SER A 886 18.72 30.24 -21.49
C SER A 886 18.09 31.62 -21.42
N VAL A 887 17.06 31.82 -20.58
CA VAL A 887 16.67 33.18 -20.19
C VAL A 887 16.18 33.22 -18.74
N GLY A 888 16.59 34.24 -18.00
CA GLY A 888 15.91 34.63 -16.76
C GLY A 888 14.41 34.87 -17.02
N ALA A 889 13.60 34.81 -15.97
CA ALA A 889 12.21 35.23 -16.07
C ALA A 889 12.17 36.76 -15.89
N ASP A 890 11.60 37.45 -16.84
CA ASP A 890 11.47 38.90 -16.79
C ASP A 890 10.15 39.27 -16.10
N ILE A 891 10.23 40.23 -15.19
CA ILE A 891 9.06 40.83 -14.56
C ILE A 891 8.56 41.93 -15.49
N SER A 892 7.47 41.69 -16.21
CA SER A 892 6.92 42.65 -17.19
C SER A 892 5.87 43.60 -16.61
N GLY A 893 5.29 43.28 -15.45
CA GLY A 893 4.38 44.14 -14.71
C GLY A 893 4.42 43.79 -13.23
N ALA A 894 4.21 44.79 -12.37
CA ALA A 894 4.20 44.61 -10.92
C ALA A 894 3.24 45.59 -10.25
N SER A 895 2.60 45.14 -9.18
CA SER A 895 1.68 45.90 -8.34
C SER A 895 1.96 45.56 -6.88
N ALA A 896 1.91 46.54 -5.99
CA ALA A 896 2.10 46.30 -4.57
C ALA A 896 1.28 47.27 -3.75
N GLN A 897 0.85 46.79 -2.60
CA GLN A 897 0.29 47.57 -1.51
C GLN A 897 1.14 47.32 -0.28
N LEU A 898 1.82 48.38 0.15
CA LEU A 898 2.75 48.37 1.27
C LEU A 898 2.15 49.11 2.47
N PRO A 899 2.72 48.91 3.68
CA PRO A 899 2.34 49.66 4.85
C PRO A 899 2.40 51.16 4.64
N ASP A 900 1.65 51.86 5.50
CA ASP A 900 1.53 53.31 5.48
C ASP A 900 2.89 54.02 5.52
N GLY A 901 3.05 55.09 4.73
CA GLY A 901 4.33 55.78 4.50
C GLY A 901 5.13 55.30 3.27
N CYS A 902 4.76 54.17 2.67
CA CYS A 902 5.40 53.60 1.46
C CYS A 902 4.45 53.61 0.25
N GLY A 903 4.14 54.80 -0.27
CA GLY A 903 2.97 55.04 -1.14
C GLY A 903 3.09 54.71 -2.64
N ALA A 904 4.20 54.17 -3.15
CA ALA A 904 4.30 53.82 -4.58
C ALA A 904 5.27 52.66 -4.86
N LEU A 905 5.00 51.89 -5.93
CA LEU A 905 5.86 50.77 -6.39
C LEU A 905 7.31 51.21 -6.70
N GLY A 906 7.50 52.45 -7.17
CA GLY A 906 8.83 53.05 -7.37
C GLY A 906 9.63 53.20 -6.08
N GLN A 907 8.96 53.26 -4.93
CA GLN A 907 9.59 53.30 -3.61
C GLN A 907 9.98 51.91 -3.11
N VAL A 908 9.48 50.81 -3.69
CA VAL A 908 9.88 49.40 -3.39
C VAL A 908 11.31 49.09 -3.88
N TRP A 909 11.79 49.83 -4.88
CA TRP A 909 13.18 49.77 -5.37
C TRP A 909 14.10 50.80 -4.69
N GLN A 910 13.52 51.75 -3.94
CA GLN A 910 14.21 52.73 -3.10
C GLN A 910 14.07 52.55 -1.56
N PRO A 911 13.56 51.48 -0.92
CA PRO A 911 13.40 51.44 0.54
C PRO A 911 14.76 51.46 1.23
N SER A 912 15.79 50.92 0.58
CA SER A 912 17.17 50.98 1.02
C SER A 912 17.77 52.39 0.93
N SER A 913 17.15 53.31 0.17
CA SER A 913 17.60 54.71 -0.01
C SER A 913 16.70 55.76 0.66
N CYS A 914 15.48 55.41 1.06
CA CYS A 914 14.55 56.28 1.77
C CYS A 914 14.37 55.71 3.18
N GLY A 915 14.98 56.30 4.20
CA GLY A 915 14.91 55.85 5.60
C GLY A 915 13.53 55.98 6.25
N VAL A 916 12.49 55.45 5.62
CA VAL A 916 11.09 55.49 6.06
C VAL A 916 10.87 54.37 7.07
N ASP A 917 10.49 54.76 8.30
CA ASP A 917 10.06 53.84 9.34
C ASP A 917 8.54 53.66 9.26
N ALA A 918 8.11 52.49 8.77
CA ALA A 918 6.69 52.14 8.61
C ALA A 918 6.11 51.40 9.84
N VAL A 919 6.88 51.28 10.93
CA VAL A 919 6.42 50.65 12.17
C VAL A 919 5.56 51.64 12.95
N ALA A 920 4.33 51.24 13.22
CA ALA A 920 3.38 51.98 14.05
C ALA A 920 2.87 51.10 15.21
N GLU A 921 2.19 51.73 16.17
CA GLU A 921 1.36 51.01 17.12
C GLU A 921 0.17 50.37 16.39
N VAL A 922 -0.34 49.24 16.89
CA VAL A 922 -1.49 48.55 16.28
C VAL A 922 -2.66 49.53 16.07
N PRO A 923 -3.19 49.65 14.84
CA PRO A 923 -4.35 50.47 14.56
C PRO A 923 -5.61 50.06 15.34
N ALA A 924 -6.40 51.05 15.76
CA ALA A 924 -7.60 50.81 16.58
C ALA A 924 -8.70 50.00 15.87
N ASP A 925 -8.69 49.99 14.53
CA ASP A 925 -9.58 49.21 13.67
C ASP A 925 -9.14 47.73 13.52
N ARG A 926 -7.99 47.31 14.08
CA ARG A 926 -7.56 45.90 14.11
C ARG A 926 -7.95 45.21 15.40
N TRP A 927 -7.31 45.58 16.50
CA TRP A 927 -7.67 45.12 17.84
C TRP A 927 -7.30 46.16 18.88
N SER A 928 -8.06 46.21 19.96
CA SER A 928 -7.82 47.17 21.04
C SER A 928 -6.57 46.79 21.84
N LEU A 929 -5.67 47.75 22.02
CA LEU A 929 -4.52 47.60 22.90
C LEU A 929 -4.86 48.06 24.33
N PRO A 930 -4.37 47.35 25.36
CA PRO A 930 -4.45 47.83 26.74
C PRO A 930 -3.59 49.09 26.92
N PRO A 931 -3.87 49.92 27.96
CA PRO A 931 -3.06 51.10 28.29
C PRO A 931 -1.58 50.74 28.47
N ALA A 932 -0.69 51.73 28.31
CA ALA A 932 0.75 51.53 28.25
C ALA A 932 1.25 50.54 29.33
N PRO A 933 1.93 49.44 28.94
CA PRO A 933 2.31 48.39 29.88
C PRO A 933 3.24 48.94 30.97
N ARG A 934 3.11 48.42 32.21
CA ARG A 934 4.10 48.65 33.28
C ARG A 934 5.50 48.26 32.78
N SER A 935 6.56 48.87 33.31
CA SER A 935 7.96 48.68 32.88
C SER A 935 8.43 47.22 32.80
N ASP A 936 7.69 46.30 33.40
CA ASP A 936 8.08 44.92 33.65
C ASP A 936 7.38 43.94 32.70
N ASP A 937 6.33 44.35 31.96
CA ASP A 937 5.61 43.48 31.03
C ASP A 937 6.27 43.46 29.65
N VAL A 938 7.19 42.51 29.47
CA VAL A 938 7.98 42.35 28.24
C VAL A 938 7.12 41.82 27.08
N VAL A 939 6.12 40.96 27.34
CA VAL A 939 5.30 40.34 26.29
C VAL A 939 4.35 41.37 25.69
N ALA A 940 3.68 42.17 26.53
CA ALA A 940 2.79 43.23 26.04
C ALA A 940 3.53 44.29 25.21
N ARG A 941 4.79 44.60 25.56
CA ARG A 941 5.62 45.52 24.75
C ARG A 941 5.95 44.96 23.37
N ARG A 942 6.23 43.65 23.29
CA ARG A 942 6.63 42.95 22.06
C ARG A 942 5.50 42.76 21.04
N SER A 943 4.23 42.78 21.46
CA SER A 943 3.08 42.60 20.55
C SER A 943 2.35 43.91 20.19
N ARG A 944 2.88 45.06 20.62
CA ARG A 944 2.21 46.38 20.48
C ARG A 944 2.48 47.11 19.16
N HIS A 945 3.49 46.70 18.41
CA HIS A 945 3.97 47.44 17.24
C HIS A 945 4.09 46.52 16.02
N GLY A 946 3.83 47.06 14.84
CA GLY A 946 3.94 46.38 13.55
C GLY A 946 3.75 47.35 12.39
N ALA A 947 3.89 46.84 11.16
CA ALA A 947 3.62 47.63 9.96
C ALA A 947 2.28 47.19 9.33
N PHE A 948 1.32 48.12 9.19
CA PHE A 948 -0.07 47.81 8.81
C PHE A 948 -0.49 48.51 7.51
N LEU A 949 -1.34 47.85 6.72
CA LEU A 949 -2.00 48.41 5.54
C LEU A 949 -3.18 49.29 5.94
N ARG A 950 -3.40 50.37 5.19
CA ARG A 950 -4.62 51.18 5.29
C ARG A 950 -5.75 50.57 4.46
N SER A 951 -6.98 50.73 4.95
CA SER A 951 -8.23 50.45 4.20
C SER A 951 -8.31 49.03 3.63
N THR A 952 -7.99 48.01 4.44
CA THR A 952 -8.02 46.59 4.04
C THR A 952 -9.42 46.08 3.70
N ASP A 953 -10.47 46.80 4.10
CA ASP A 953 -11.86 46.36 3.94
C ASP A 953 -12.48 46.79 2.60
N GLY A 954 -11.83 47.70 1.88
CA GLY A 954 -12.31 48.22 0.58
C GLY A 954 -12.08 47.24 -0.56
N PHE A 955 -13.09 47.09 -1.43
CA PHE A 955 -13.00 46.26 -2.63
C PHE A 955 -14.04 46.67 -3.68
N ASP A 956 -13.63 46.85 -4.93
CA ASP A 956 -14.56 47.09 -6.05
C ASP A 956 -15.16 45.78 -6.56
N CYS A 957 -16.15 45.27 -5.82
CA CYS A 957 -16.83 44.02 -6.15
C CYS A 957 -17.52 44.05 -7.52
N SER A 958 -18.04 45.21 -7.94
CA SER A 958 -18.75 45.37 -9.21
C SER A 958 -17.83 45.19 -10.41
N TYR A 959 -16.61 45.74 -10.34
CA TYR A 959 -15.61 45.59 -11.40
C TYR A 959 -15.23 44.13 -11.63
N PHE A 960 -15.09 43.35 -10.56
CA PHE A 960 -14.71 41.93 -10.65
C PHE A 960 -15.89 40.97 -10.86
N GLY A 961 -17.13 41.46 -10.95
CA GLY A 961 -18.31 40.61 -11.09
C GLY A 961 -18.60 39.78 -9.84
N VAL A 962 -18.21 40.28 -8.67
CA VAL A 962 -18.46 39.67 -7.36
C VAL A 962 -19.66 40.37 -6.72
N SER A 963 -20.64 39.61 -6.23
CA SER A 963 -21.81 40.20 -5.58
C SER A 963 -21.42 40.88 -4.24
N PRO A 964 -22.14 41.92 -3.77
CA PRO A 964 -21.87 42.53 -2.47
C PRO A 964 -21.92 41.53 -1.30
N ALA A 965 -22.81 40.54 -1.37
CA ALA A 965 -22.94 39.49 -0.36
C ALA A 965 -21.69 38.59 -0.33
N GLU A 966 -21.20 38.16 -1.49
CA GLU A 966 -19.98 37.38 -1.60
C GLU A 966 -18.75 38.20 -1.18
N ALA A 967 -18.66 39.46 -1.63
CA ALA A 967 -17.58 40.36 -1.26
C ALA A 967 -17.48 40.53 0.26
N SER A 968 -18.62 40.69 0.97
CA SER A 968 -18.63 40.82 2.43
C SER A 968 -18.11 39.59 3.18
N ALA A 969 -18.29 38.39 2.60
CA ALA A 969 -17.86 37.11 3.16
C ALA A 969 -16.47 36.65 2.67
N MET A 970 -15.85 37.40 1.76
CA MET A 970 -14.55 37.10 1.17
C MET A 970 -13.42 37.65 2.03
N ASP A 971 -12.38 36.86 2.29
CA ASP A 971 -11.18 37.30 3.02
C ASP A 971 -10.59 38.55 2.33
N PRO A 972 -10.32 39.65 3.06
CA PRO A 972 -9.61 40.82 2.54
C PRO A 972 -8.33 40.48 1.76
N GLN A 973 -7.62 39.42 2.12
CA GLN A 973 -6.47 38.92 1.36
C GLN A 973 -6.85 38.50 -0.06
N GLN A 974 -7.97 37.81 -0.27
CA GLN A 974 -8.46 37.45 -1.61
C GLN A 974 -8.89 38.67 -2.43
N ARG A 975 -9.48 39.68 -1.78
CA ARG A 975 -9.88 40.95 -2.41
C ARG A 975 -8.64 41.70 -2.92
N LEU A 976 -7.63 41.83 -2.06
CA LEU A 976 -6.33 42.43 -2.41
C LEU A 976 -5.62 41.67 -3.53
N LEU A 977 -5.70 40.34 -3.52
CA LEU A 977 -5.13 39.50 -4.58
C LEU A 977 -5.80 39.77 -5.93
N LEU A 978 -7.11 39.96 -5.98
CA LEU A 978 -7.82 40.32 -7.22
C LEU A 978 -7.39 41.69 -7.75
N GLU A 979 -7.36 42.71 -6.89
CA GLU A 979 -6.98 44.07 -7.28
C GLU A 979 -5.51 44.18 -7.68
N ARG A 980 -4.60 43.63 -6.88
CA ARG A 980 -3.14 43.71 -7.12
C ARG A 980 -2.69 42.72 -8.19
N GLY A 981 -3.30 41.54 -8.26
CA GLY A 981 -3.07 40.57 -9.32
C GLY A 981 -3.44 41.15 -10.69
N TYR A 982 -4.64 41.72 -10.82
CA TYR A 982 -5.03 42.42 -12.05
C TYR A 982 -4.18 43.67 -12.30
N GLY A 983 -3.85 44.44 -11.26
CA GLY A 983 -2.96 45.59 -11.38
C GLY A 983 -1.59 45.25 -11.98
N ALA A 984 -1.02 44.09 -11.63
CA ALA A 984 0.24 43.61 -12.20
C ALA A 984 0.11 43.20 -13.67
N LEU A 985 -1.00 42.52 -14.04
CA LEU A 985 -1.32 42.15 -15.42
C LEU A 985 -1.55 43.39 -16.30
N HIS A 986 -2.33 44.35 -15.80
CA HIS A 986 -2.60 45.61 -16.47
C HIS A 986 -1.33 46.46 -16.64
N ALA A 987 -0.44 46.48 -15.63
CA ALA A 987 0.86 47.14 -15.75
C ALA A 987 1.77 46.52 -16.83
N ALA A 988 1.59 45.23 -17.13
CA ALA A 988 2.24 44.55 -18.25
C ALA A 988 1.56 44.79 -19.61
N GLY A 989 0.48 45.57 -19.65
CA GLY A 989 -0.30 45.88 -20.85
C GLY A 989 -1.31 44.81 -21.26
N LEU A 990 -1.69 43.90 -20.35
CA LEU A 990 -2.71 42.87 -20.59
C LEU A 990 -4.08 43.37 -20.15
N GLU A 991 -5.04 43.41 -21.07
CA GLU A 991 -6.43 43.76 -20.79
C GLU A 991 -7.26 42.52 -20.42
N ARG A 992 -8.33 42.69 -19.63
CA ARG A 992 -9.16 41.57 -19.14
C ARG A 992 -9.69 40.65 -20.26
N ALA A 993 -10.09 41.21 -21.40
CA ALA A 993 -10.56 40.42 -22.54
C ALA A 993 -9.48 39.48 -23.11
N SER A 994 -8.21 39.90 -23.06
CA SER A 994 -7.07 39.11 -23.55
C SER A 994 -6.62 37.99 -22.60
N LEU A 995 -7.08 38.02 -21.35
CA LEU A 995 -6.77 37.00 -20.34
C LEU A 995 -7.69 35.78 -20.42
N ASN A 996 -8.91 35.95 -20.95
CA ASN A 996 -9.89 34.89 -21.03
C ASN A 996 -9.45 33.81 -22.04
N GLY A 997 -9.30 32.57 -21.57
CA GLY A 997 -8.73 31.46 -22.32
C GLY A 997 -7.21 31.44 -22.42
N SER A 998 -6.50 32.40 -21.80
CA SER A 998 -5.04 32.46 -21.87
C SER A 998 -4.38 31.39 -20.99
N LEU A 999 -3.25 30.84 -21.43
CA LEU A 999 -2.44 29.89 -20.65
C LEU A 999 -1.56 30.63 -19.62
N THR A 1000 -2.17 31.53 -18.84
CA THR A 1000 -1.53 32.28 -17.76
C THR A 1000 -1.69 31.52 -16.45
N GLY A 1001 -0.59 31.18 -15.78
CA GLY A 1001 -0.63 30.51 -14.48
C GLY A 1001 -0.71 31.51 -13.32
N VAL A 1002 -1.32 31.11 -12.21
CA VAL A 1002 -1.50 31.89 -10.98
C VAL A 1002 -0.82 31.15 -9.80
N PHE A 1003 0.20 31.79 -9.23
CA PHE A 1003 1.01 31.22 -8.14
C PHE A 1003 1.00 32.16 -6.95
N ILE A 1004 0.32 31.78 -5.87
CA ILE A 1004 0.08 32.66 -4.72
C ILE A 1004 0.85 32.16 -3.50
N GLY A 1005 1.66 33.01 -2.89
CA GLY A 1005 2.17 32.84 -1.54
C GLY A 1005 1.22 33.47 -0.54
N ILE A 1006 0.59 32.66 0.30
CA ILE A 1006 -0.33 33.14 1.34
C ILE A 1006 -0.11 32.28 2.58
N SER A 1007 -0.06 32.94 3.73
CA SER A 1007 0.06 32.29 5.04
C SER A 1007 -0.79 33.09 6.02
N SER A 1008 -1.53 32.42 6.91
CA SER A 1008 -2.48 32.94 7.92
C SER A 1008 -3.97 32.76 7.57
N TYR A 1009 -4.76 32.43 8.59
CA TYR A 1009 -6.20 32.14 8.55
C TYR A 1009 -7.01 33.07 9.48
N ASP A 1010 -6.48 34.26 9.81
CA ASP A 1010 -7.10 35.15 10.80
C ASP A 1010 -8.57 35.46 10.47
N PHE A 1011 -8.89 35.66 9.19
CA PHE A 1011 -10.26 35.97 8.76
C PHE A 1011 -11.24 34.81 8.98
N GLU A 1012 -10.77 33.55 8.87
CA GLU A 1012 -11.57 32.36 9.20
C GLU A 1012 -11.90 32.32 10.70
N LEU A 1013 -10.93 32.64 11.54
CA LEU A 1013 -11.08 32.70 13.00
C LEU A 1013 -12.01 33.84 13.44
N VAL A 1014 -11.94 35.00 12.78
CA VAL A 1014 -12.85 36.14 12.99
C VAL A 1014 -14.28 35.78 12.51
N GLY A 1015 -14.39 35.18 11.33
CA GLY A 1015 -15.68 34.87 10.69
C GLY A 1015 -16.51 33.85 11.47
N GLY A 1016 -15.88 32.92 12.19
CA GLY A 1016 -16.56 31.92 13.04
C GLY A 1016 -17.37 32.51 14.21
N GLN A 1017 -17.18 33.79 14.55
CA GLN A 1017 -17.88 34.48 15.63
C GLN A 1017 -19.01 35.42 15.16
N THR A 1018 -19.19 35.58 13.84
CA THR A 1018 -20.21 36.47 13.25
C THR A 1018 -21.31 35.68 12.53
N THR A 1019 -22.46 36.31 12.28
CA THR A 1019 -23.59 35.70 11.55
C THR A 1019 -23.27 35.37 10.09
N THR A 1020 -22.19 35.94 9.54
CA THR A 1020 -21.63 35.64 8.21
C THR A 1020 -20.97 34.25 8.10
N SER A 1021 -20.64 33.58 9.21
CA SER A 1021 -20.14 32.18 9.23
C SER A 1021 -21.11 31.17 8.58
N ARG A 1022 -22.40 31.51 8.47
CA ARG A 1022 -23.45 30.64 7.91
C ARG A 1022 -23.74 30.89 6.43
N SER A 1023 -23.00 31.82 5.80
CA SER A 1023 -23.14 32.12 4.37
C SER A 1023 -22.47 31.04 3.52
N VAL A 1024 -23.09 30.64 2.40
CA VAL A 1024 -22.47 29.74 1.40
C VAL A 1024 -21.15 30.32 0.84
N TYR A 1025 -21.00 31.64 0.85
CA TYR A 1025 -19.79 32.34 0.43
C TYR A 1025 -18.67 32.30 1.48
N HIS A 1026 -18.93 31.86 2.72
CA HIS A 1026 -17.91 31.78 3.75
C HIS A 1026 -16.87 30.71 3.41
N ALA A 1027 -17.30 29.52 2.99
CA ALA A 1027 -16.40 28.42 2.64
C ALA A 1027 -15.48 28.74 1.45
N THR A 1028 -15.99 29.49 0.46
CA THR A 1028 -15.20 29.95 -0.69
C THR A 1028 -14.45 31.25 -0.41
N GLY A 1029 -14.87 32.02 0.58
CA GLY A 1029 -14.27 33.30 0.98
C GLY A 1029 -13.02 33.17 1.83
N THR A 1030 -12.83 32.05 2.54
CA THR A 1030 -11.70 31.86 3.48
C THR A 1030 -10.64 30.86 3.00
N SER A 1031 -10.97 29.94 2.10
CA SER A 1031 -10.05 28.89 1.65
C SER A 1031 -8.88 29.43 0.80
N HIS A 1032 -7.64 29.10 1.17
CA HIS A 1032 -6.44 29.48 0.39
C HIS A 1032 -6.41 28.86 -1.01
N SER A 1033 -6.96 27.65 -1.21
CA SER A 1033 -7.04 27.02 -2.53
C SER A 1033 -7.92 27.84 -3.49
N ILE A 1034 -8.95 28.49 -2.95
CA ILE A 1034 -9.85 29.34 -3.71
C ILE A 1034 -9.20 30.69 -4.02
N ALA A 1035 -8.24 31.17 -3.24
CA ALA A 1035 -7.55 32.44 -3.53
C ALA A 1035 -6.88 32.46 -4.93
N SER A 1036 -6.19 31.37 -5.32
CA SER A 1036 -5.58 31.23 -6.65
C SER A 1036 -6.58 30.83 -7.73
N GLY A 1037 -7.53 29.95 -7.39
CA GLY A 1037 -8.62 29.56 -8.28
C GLY A 1037 -9.53 30.74 -8.67
N ARG A 1038 -9.85 31.63 -7.73
CA ARG A 1038 -10.72 32.79 -7.93
C ARG A 1038 -10.10 33.83 -8.86
N LEU A 1039 -8.80 34.10 -8.70
CA LEU A 1039 -8.04 34.94 -9.64
C LEU A 1039 -8.09 34.36 -11.06
N SER A 1040 -7.92 33.06 -11.20
CA SER A 1040 -7.99 32.36 -12.49
C SER A 1040 -9.41 32.39 -13.07
N TYR A 1041 -10.42 32.11 -12.26
CA TYR A 1041 -11.83 32.07 -12.65
C TYR A 1041 -12.36 33.45 -13.09
N ILE A 1042 -12.17 34.50 -12.30
CA ILE A 1042 -12.72 35.84 -12.57
C ILE A 1042 -12.06 36.51 -13.80
N LEU A 1043 -10.80 36.18 -14.07
CA LEU A 1043 -10.04 36.71 -15.20
C LEU A 1043 -9.98 35.74 -16.39
N GLY A 1044 -10.56 34.55 -16.27
CA GLY A 1044 -10.65 33.54 -17.33
C GLY A 1044 -9.33 32.87 -17.71
N MET A 1045 -8.33 32.82 -16.83
CA MET A 1045 -7.01 32.23 -17.10
C MET A 1045 -7.05 30.70 -16.93
N GLN A 1046 -6.36 29.97 -17.81
CA GLN A 1046 -6.39 28.49 -17.88
C GLN A 1046 -5.03 27.83 -17.59
N GLY A 1047 -4.03 28.58 -17.12
CA GLY A 1047 -2.76 28.01 -16.66
C GLY A 1047 -2.84 27.41 -15.25
N PRO A 1048 -1.72 26.90 -14.70
CA PRO A 1048 -1.68 26.31 -13.36
C PRO A 1048 -2.12 27.32 -12.29
N ALA A 1049 -3.05 26.95 -11.40
CA ALA A 1049 -3.53 27.80 -10.31
C ALA A 1049 -3.22 27.15 -8.95
N VAL A 1050 -2.26 27.69 -8.20
CA VAL A 1050 -1.74 27.05 -6.98
C VAL A 1050 -1.46 28.09 -5.88
N SER A 1051 -1.84 27.75 -4.65
CA SER A 1051 -1.50 28.50 -3.44
C SER A 1051 -0.44 27.75 -2.64
N TYR A 1052 0.62 28.44 -2.22
CA TYR A 1052 1.76 27.93 -1.47
C TYR A 1052 1.77 28.53 -0.07
N ASP A 1053 1.80 27.65 0.94
CA ASP A 1053 2.10 28.02 2.32
C ASP A 1053 3.42 27.36 2.75
N THR A 1054 4.48 28.18 2.80
CA THR A 1054 5.76 27.82 3.43
C THR A 1054 6.14 28.87 4.47
N ALA A 1055 5.14 29.38 5.18
CA ALA A 1055 5.23 30.51 6.12
C ALA A 1055 5.94 31.71 5.48
N CYS A 1056 6.94 32.30 6.16
CA CYS A 1056 7.65 33.50 5.72
C CYS A 1056 8.32 33.39 4.34
N SER A 1057 8.45 32.19 3.75
CA SER A 1057 9.04 31.96 2.44
C SER A 1057 8.02 31.77 1.30
N ALA A 1058 6.72 31.80 1.59
CA ALA A 1058 5.64 31.45 0.66
C ALA A 1058 5.72 32.15 -0.70
N ALA A 1059 5.93 33.48 -0.71
CA ALA A 1059 6.03 34.26 -1.95
C ALA A 1059 7.25 33.89 -2.81
N LEU A 1060 8.39 33.55 -2.19
CA LEU A 1060 9.60 33.11 -2.90
C LEU A 1060 9.42 31.70 -3.47
N THR A 1061 8.74 30.81 -2.74
CA THR A 1061 8.39 29.47 -3.23
C THR A 1061 7.43 29.55 -4.42
N ALA A 1062 6.39 30.41 -4.33
CA ALA A 1062 5.46 30.67 -5.44
C ALA A 1062 6.19 31.24 -6.68
N SER A 1063 7.16 32.14 -6.47
CA SER A 1063 8.00 32.68 -7.56
C SER A 1063 8.86 31.61 -8.23
N HIS A 1064 9.44 30.71 -7.43
CA HIS A 1064 10.23 29.59 -7.93
C HIS A 1064 9.36 28.62 -8.74
N ALA A 1065 8.15 28.33 -8.27
CA ALA A 1065 7.19 27.50 -8.98
C ALA A 1065 6.77 28.12 -10.31
N ALA A 1066 6.40 29.41 -10.33
CA ALA A 1066 6.04 30.13 -11.55
C ALA A 1066 7.19 30.17 -12.57
N THR A 1067 8.42 30.44 -12.09
CA THR A 1067 9.62 30.40 -12.95
C THR A 1067 9.85 29.00 -13.52
N SER A 1068 9.55 27.95 -12.75
CA SER A 1068 9.67 26.57 -13.20
C SER A 1068 8.58 26.20 -14.20
N ALA A 1069 7.32 26.60 -13.97
CA ALA A 1069 6.21 26.40 -14.88
C ALA A 1069 6.43 27.08 -16.24
N LEU A 1070 6.96 28.31 -16.24
CA LEU A 1070 7.38 29.01 -17.45
C LEU A 1070 8.50 28.28 -18.19
N ARG A 1071 9.48 27.73 -17.47
CA ARG A 1071 10.58 26.95 -18.07
C ARG A 1071 10.11 25.62 -18.64
N LEU A 1072 9.10 25.01 -18.03
CA LEU A 1072 8.51 23.75 -18.46
C LEU A 1072 7.48 23.94 -19.57
N GLY A 1073 7.11 25.19 -19.89
CA GLY A 1073 6.08 25.50 -20.89
C GLY A 1073 4.67 25.14 -20.42
N GLU A 1074 4.45 25.02 -19.11
CA GLU A 1074 3.12 24.78 -18.52
C GLU A 1074 2.24 26.04 -18.55
N CYS A 1075 2.87 27.21 -18.65
CA CYS A 1075 2.21 28.49 -18.90
C CYS A 1075 3.09 29.41 -19.76
N GLU A 1076 2.46 30.36 -20.44
CA GLU A 1076 3.15 31.38 -21.26
C GLU A 1076 3.53 32.61 -20.43
N SER A 1077 2.74 32.88 -19.40
CA SER A 1077 3.00 33.90 -18.39
C SER A 1077 2.58 33.39 -17.00
N GLY A 1078 3.27 33.83 -15.96
CA GLY A 1078 3.00 33.41 -14.58
C GLY A 1078 2.74 34.61 -13.69
N LEU A 1079 1.49 34.80 -13.27
CA LEU A 1079 1.14 35.75 -12.23
C LEU A 1079 1.57 35.20 -10.88
N VAL A 1080 2.50 35.89 -10.23
CA VAL A 1080 2.94 35.58 -8.87
C VAL A 1080 2.39 36.64 -7.93
N ALA A 1081 1.83 36.23 -6.80
CA ALA A 1081 1.41 37.17 -5.77
C ALA A 1081 1.76 36.66 -4.37
N GLY A 1082 2.10 37.56 -3.46
CA GLY A 1082 2.32 37.29 -2.04
C GLY A 1082 1.45 38.21 -1.20
N VAL A 1083 0.66 37.67 -0.28
CA VAL A 1083 -0.20 38.46 0.61
C VAL A 1083 -0.08 37.99 2.06
N SER A 1084 -0.06 38.95 2.99
CA SER A 1084 -0.11 38.71 4.43
C SER A 1084 -0.84 39.88 5.10
N LEU A 1085 -1.92 39.58 5.82
CA LEU A 1085 -2.63 40.50 6.71
C LEU A 1085 -2.59 40.00 8.15
N MET A 1086 -2.59 40.93 9.10
CA MET A 1086 -2.66 40.67 10.54
C MET A 1086 -3.99 41.20 11.05
N LEU A 1087 -4.98 40.32 11.19
CA LEU A 1087 -6.34 40.73 11.62
C LEU A 1087 -6.56 40.44 13.10
N LEU A 1088 -5.82 39.49 13.69
CA LEU A 1088 -5.94 39.10 15.09
C LEU A 1088 -4.62 39.24 15.87
N PRO A 1089 -4.68 39.49 17.19
CA PRO A 1089 -3.50 39.63 18.04
C PRO A 1089 -2.79 38.29 18.34
N ASP A 1090 -3.47 37.16 18.18
CA ASP A 1090 -3.07 35.84 18.69
C ASP A 1090 -1.66 35.43 18.26
N VAL A 1091 -1.37 35.48 16.95
CA VAL A 1091 -0.06 35.11 16.42
C VAL A 1091 1.03 36.08 16.91
N SER A 1092 0.70 37.37 17.02
CA SER A 1092 1.63 38.38 17.57
C SER A 1092 1.91 38.13 19.05
N HIS A 1093 0.91 37.68 19.81
CA HIS A 1093 1.06 37.33 21.22
C HIS A 1093 1.92 36.06 21.38
N SER A 1094 1.65 35.00 20.62
CA SER A 1094 2.44 33.76 20.66
C SER A 1094 3.91 34.01 20.33
N PHE A 1095 4.20 34.83 19.31
CA PHE A 1095 5.59 35.20 18.96
C PHE A 1095 6.23 36.13 19.99
N ALA A 1096 5.46 36.98 20.66
CA ALA A 1096 5.94 37.79 21.78
C ALA A 1096 6.32 36.93 23.00
N VAL A 1097 5.52 35.91 23.33
CA VAL A 1097 5.80 34.92 24.40
C VAL A 1097 7.05 34.11 24.07
N ALA A 1098 7.18 33.66 22.82
CA ALA A 1098 8.36 32.94 22.33
C ALA A 1098 9.62 33.83 22.24
N GLY A 1099 9.50 35.13 22.47
CA GLY A 1099 10.59 36.09 22.40
C GLY A 1099 11.14 36.35 21.01
N MET A 1100 10.34 36.07 19.98
CA MET A 1100 10.73 36.28 18.58
C MET A 1100 10.57 37.74 18.15
N LEU A 1101 9.65 38.50 18.79
CA LEU A 1101 9.37 39.89 18.45
C LEU A 1101 10.21 40.88 19.25
N SER A 1102 10.62 41.97 18.59
CA SER A 1102 11.32 43.10 19.23
C SER A 1102 10.39 43.86 20.18
N ALA A 1103 10.89 44.32 21.33
CA ALA A 1103 10.10 45.12 22.27
C ALA A 1103 9.74 46.51 21.72
N LEU A 1104 10.52 47.00 20.76
CA LEU A 1104 10.28 48.27 20.04
C LEU A 1104 9.59 48.05 18.69
N GLY A 1105 9.26 46.80 18.35
CA GLY A 1105 8.71 46.42 17.05
C GLY A 1105 9.61 46.75 15.88
N ARG A 1106 10.94 46.80 16.08
CA ARG A 1106 11.90 47.15 15.04
C ARG A 1106 12.95 46.06 14.87
N SER A 1107 13.13 45.63 13.64
CA SER A 1107 14.15 44.64 13.29
C SER A 1107 15.53 45.32 13.18
N HIS A 1108 16.43 44.99 14.09
CA HIS A 1108 17.82 45.49 14.10
C HIS A 1108 18.81 44.45 13.56
N THR A 1109 18.53 43.91 12.37
CA THR A 1109 19.30 42.80 11.77
C THR A 1109 20.79 43.16 11.66
N PHE A 1110 21.66 42.30 12.18
CA PHE A 1110 23.13 42.47 12.24
C PHE A 1110 23.66 43.62 13.12
N ASP A 1111 22.79 44.30 13.87
CA ASP A 1111 23.17 45.34 14.84
C ASP A 1111 23.21 44.77 16.27
N ARG A 1112 24.06 45.32 17.15
CA ARG A 1112 24.13 44.94 18.57
C ARG A 1112 22.79 45.13 19.31
N ARG A 1113 21.90 45.97 18.78
CA ARG A 1113 20.55 46.23 19.31
C ARG A 1113 19.52 45.15 18.94
N ALA A 1114 19.88 44.12 18.16
CA ALA A 1114 18.97 43.04 17.77
C ALA A 1114 18.33 42.35 18.98
N ASP A 1115 17.01 42.49 19.14
CA ASP A 1115 16.22 41.90 20.23
C ASP A 1115 14.97 41.13 19.75
N GLY A 1116 14.83 40.94 18.43
CA GLY A 1116 13.72 40.27 17.76
C GLY A 1116 13.42 40.91 16.39
N TYR A 1117 12.35 40.47 15.74
CA TYR A 1117 11.88 41.06 14.48
C TYR A 1117 10.51 41.75 14.64
N ALA A 1118 10.13 42.53 13.62
CA ALA A 1118 8.83 43.19 13.50
C ALA A 1118 7.95 42.50 12.47
N ARG A 1119 6.66 42.28 12.76
CA ARG A 1119 5.69 41.78 11.77
C ARG A 1119 5.17 42.92 10.89
N GLY A 1120 4.79 42.61 9.66
CA GLY A 1120 4.25 43.57 8.71
C GLY A 1120 3.23 42.96 7.75
N GLU A 1121 2.32 43.79 7.26
CA GLU A 1121 1.33 43.47 6.24
C GLU A 1121 1.79 43.93 4.86
N ALA A 1122 1.50 43.16 3.81
CA ALA A 1122 1.74 43.57 2.43
C ALA A 1122 0.97 42.68 1.45
N CYS A 1123 0.65 43.24 0.28
CA CYS A 1123 0.23 42.46 -0.88
C CYS A 1123 1.06 42.88 -2.10
N CYS A 1124 1.87 41.98 -2.63
CA CYS A 1124 2.73 42.25 -3.78
C CYS A 1124 2.43 41.23 -4.89
N ALA A 1125 2.26 41.68 -6.12
CA ALA A 1125 2.01 40.85 -7.28
C ALA A 1125 2.91 41.27 -8.45
N TRP A 1126 3.35 40.31 -9.24
CA TRP A 1126 4.13 40.55 -10.45
C TRP A 1126 3.90 39.47 -11.50
N LEU A 1127 3.99 39.87 -12.76
CA LEU A 1127 3.88 38.98 -13.90
C LEU A 1127 5.26 38.57 -14.37
N LEU A 1128 5.52 37.26 -14.39
CA LEU A 1128 6.71 36.66 -14.97
C LEU A 1128 6.44 36.22 -16.42
N GLN A 1129 7.35 36.56 -17.32
CA GLN A 1129 7.36 36.14 -18.71
C GLN A 1129 8.78 35.70 -19.12
N GLY A 1130 8.91 34.91 -20.19
CA GLY A 1130 10.24 34.55 -20.70
C GLY A 1130 11.02 35.79 -21.16
N GLY A 1131 12.32 35.90 -20.86
CA GLY A 1131 13.04 37.17 -21.08
C GLY A 1131 13.29 37.61 -22.54
N ALA A 1132 12.62 36.99 -23.52
CA ALA A 1132 12.53 37.49 -24.90
C ALA A 1132 11.17 38.12 -25.24
N THR A 1133 10.15 37.98 -24.37
CA THR A 1133 8.78 38.47 -24.61
C THR A 1133 8.47 39.81 -23.92
N ALA A 1134 9.21 40.19 -22.88
CA ALA A 1134 9.01 41.47 -22.21
C ALA A 1134 9.64 42.62 -23.03
N ARG A 1135 8.81 43.50 -23.60
CA ARG A 1135 9.30 44.67 -24.38
C ARG A 1135 10.11 45.66 -23.54
N ARG A 1136 9.86 45.75 -22.22
CA ARG A 1136 10.60 46.53 -21.21
C ARG A 1136 10.42 45.88 -19.82
N PRO A 1137 11.31 44.97 -19.38
CA PRO A 1137 11.19 44.36 -18.05
C PRO A 1137 11.46 45.36 -16.92
N VAL A 1138 10.68 45.27 -15.84
CA VAL A 1138 10.87 46.03 -14.59
C VAL A 1138 12.11 45.51 -13.85
N ALA A 1139 12.30 44.19 -13.85
CA ALA A 1139 13.47 43.50 -13.31
C ALA A 1139 13.57 42.09 -13.92
N SER A 1140 14.75 41.47 -13.86
CA SER A 1140 14.98 40.11 -14.37
C SER A 1140 15.35 39.16 -13.24
N ALA A 1141 14.61 38.06 -13.11
CA ALA A 1141 14.91 36.96 -12.19
C ALA A 1141 15.93 36.01 -12.81
N LEU A 1142 17.19 36.12 -12.38
CA LEU A 1142 18.31 35.35 -12.92
C LEU A 1142 18.33 33.89 -12.42
N GLY A 1143 17.73 33.61 -11.26
CA GLY A 1143 17.66 32.27 -10.70
C GLY A 1143 16.93 32.21 -9.36
N SER A 1144 16.49 31.02 -8.98
CA SER A 1144 15.83 30.74 -7.71
C SER A 1144 16.12 29.31 -7.26
N CYS A 1145 16.14 29.08 -5.95
CA CYS A 1145 16.36 27.77 -5.35
C CYS A 1145 15.53 27.66 -4.07
N VAL A 1146 14.78 26.56 -3.93
CA VAL A 1146 14.03 26.24 -2.72
C VAL A 1146 14.58 24.91 -2.18
N ARG A 1147 15.09 24.92 -0.96
CA ARG A 1147 15.64 23.75 -0.25
C ARG A 1147 15.38 23.87 1.24
N GLN A 1148 15.52 22.75 1.93
CA GLN A 1148 15.46 22.66 3.38
C GLN A 1148 16.86 22.31 3.93
N ASP A 1149 17.24 22.90 5.07
CA ASP A 1149 18.59 22.85 5.65
C ASP A 1149 18.80 21.73 6.68
N GLY A 1150 17.81 20.86 6.88
CA GLY A 1150 17.84 19.67 7.71
C GLY A 1150 17.27 19.88 9.11
N LYS A 1151 18.05 19.61 10.15
CA LYS A 1151 17.61 19.82 11.54
C LYS A 1151 17.58 21.32 11.85
N SER A 1152 16.42 21.93 11.69
CA SER A 1152 16.14 23.29 12.13
C SER A 1152 15.59 23.25 13.58
N ALA A 1153 15.72 24.34 14.34
CA ALA A 1153 15.21 24.40 15.71
C ALA A 1153 13.72 24.01 15.73
N SER A 1154 13.32 23.16 16.69
CA SER A 1154 11.91 22.91 16.95
C SER A 1154 11.27 24.24 17.30
N LEU A 1155 10.43 24.74 16.40
CA LEU A 1155 9.33 25.63 16.80
C LEU A 1155 8.38 24.82 17.67
#